data_AF-A0A961VUM3-F1
#
_entry.id   AF-A0A961VUM3-F1
#
_cell.length_a   1.000
_cell.length_b   1.000
_cell.length_c   1.000
_cell.angle_alpha   90.00
_cell.angle_beta   90.00
_cell.angle_gamma   90.00
#
_symmetry.space_group_name_H-M   'P 1'
#
loop_
_entity.id
_entity.type
_entity.pdbx_description
1 polymer ?
#
loop_
_entity_poly.entity_id
_entity_poly.type
_entity_poly.pdbx_seq_one_letter_code
_entity_poly.pdbx_strand_id
1 'polypeptide(L)'
;MAKSRLLVKVRGNGKAFAKTAAAAFGASAVEIEPILEMPARKADAALGLAAAPKATWLRVGLDAAEDNPWDHAHGMLGPGAGFALGGGDGIEAVEPDIEQTWPPYVEPIGPTDHALAAAADICAFVDQDTNGGKAARPGEMGWNFDDAFSELAKARARFGSDLDAKLGRIVIAHLDTGYDPAHVTRPARLRTDLQRNFVRGDGAPDDATDQTPPGMTFIRNRGHGTATLALLAGNRLKGDSPHWPGFTDFLGGAPLAQVIPVRIADWVVRFSVGTMVQGFDYARRKGAHVLSMSMGGVSSRALVDAINLAYEAGMVLVTAAGNNFAARPMPRTIVFPARYRRVLAACGVMADGRAYADLDPGTMQGSHGPPSKMPTALGAYTPNVPWAQIDCGKVVDMDGAGTSAATPQIAAAAALWLAEHFDAVSQYPKPWMRVEAVRRALFETAAKTTARMGAAKTFETIGQGVLKADAALSFAPPAHNSLTMLPEAKASWSWLDMLTGSGVSLAPGAPLSEPRAAMLRLELTQMAQQVPEVEAAIADPSLPSEEISGVARRRYLEAALDHGNPSRPLRQVLESLLERSAGGGGTTGGSEQRRPIVRKQKQPPPPRRRLRIYALDPSIAKSLDSVSVNETTLAIPWDRGLEPGPVGEYLEVIDVDPASDRIYDPVDLNDPELIAQDGWPPSEGNPAFHQQMVYAVGMTTIGHFEKALGRKALWAPRYAPADRNGKRKGHDVPRLRIYPHALRAGNAYYSPDKKALLFGYFSAASTAADATAPGSMVFTCLSSDIIAHEMSHALLDGLHRRFQEVSNPDVPAFHEAFADIVALFQHFTMKDLVSYEIGRAHGTLSAARLLGGLARQFGEGAGIGGPLRDYLGAEIAGLDYATTMEVHARGSILVAAVYDAFIRIVERRSADLIRIATGGTGILPDGALHPDLVERLSSEACRAAEQVLHICIRALDYCPAVDITFGEYLRAIITADRDLVPDDPLNYRVAFMEAFRRRGLLPRGVRTVSEESLAWGTQENPTPDWLPKILEGLDLGWDINLDRATIAKLNEKNRWTVWRRLKSELKKAFAKDSDAYRQLGLLAQVPLYHSDGTVAREAGEGETTFEVFGVRPARRIGPDGSMRTEVIVTILQRQPVAYDGKDTAKGFFWFRGGATLIVDATPGKEAVRYSIVKNSDSTTRRDRQRQTAADSFLSPLRALYFGDATGEPFAMMHADREG
;
A
#
# COMPACT_ATOMS: atom_id res chain seq x y z
N MET A 1 -3.88 21.23 16.79
CA MET A 1 -3.75 21.87 15.47
C MET A 1 -2.27 21.91 15.12
N ALA A 2 -1.86 21.46 13.93
CA ALA A 2 -0.46 21.47 13.53
C ALA A 2 -0.02 22.91 13.19
N LYS A 3 1.12 23.36 13.73
CA LYS A 3 1.69 24.68 13.44
C LYS A 3 2.40 24.65 12.08
N SER A 4 2.15 25.61 11.20
CA SER A 4 2.94 25.77 9.98
C SER A 4 4.33 26.32 10.34
N ARG A 5 5.39 25.79 9.72
CA ARG A 5 6.80 26.15 10.00
C ARG A 5 7.47 26.70 8.75
N LEU A 6 8.23 27.78 8.91
CA LEU A 6 8.96 28.46 7.83
C LEU A 6 10.45 28.54 8.17
N LEU A 7 11.30 28.47 7.14
CA LEU A 7 12.72 28.77 7.19
C LEU A 7 12.96 30.16 6.60
N VAL A 8 13.57 31.05 7.39
CA VAL A 8 13.75 32.46 7.05
C VAL A 8 15.23 32.81 7.17
N LYS A 9 15.86 33.20 6.06
CA LYS A 9 17.22 33.74 6.04
C LYS A 9 17.18 35.23 6.30
N VAL A 10 17.88 35.68 7.33
CA VAL A 10 17.96 37.10 7.69
C VAL A 10 19.40 37.58 7.77
N ARG A 11 19.64 38.83 7.40
CA ARG A 11 20.95 39.47 7.53
C ARG A 11 21.32 39.64 9.00
N GLY A 12 22.59 39.41 9.33
CA GLY A 12 23.11 39.45 10.69
C GLY A 12 22.78 38.19 11.50
N ASN A 13 22.63 38.35 12.81
CA ASN A 13 22.45 37.25 13.79
C ASN A 13 20.98 36.93 14.10
N GLY A 14 20.03 37.50 13.37
CA GLY A 14 18.60 37.27 13.56
C GLY A 14 17.96 37.82 14.85
N LYS A 15 18.73 38.40 15.79
CA LYS A 15 18.16 38.94 17.05
C LYS A 15 17.20 40.09 16.83
N ALA A 16 17.51 40.98 15.87
CA ALA A 16 16.63 42.08 15.51
C ALA A 16 15.30 41.55 14.95
N PHE A 17 15.37 40.57 14.04
CA PHE A 17 14.19 39.90 13.49
C PHE A 17 13.35 39.23 14.59
N ALA A 18 13.98 38.47 15.50
CA ALA A 18 13.28 37.81 16.60
C ALA A 18 12.59 38.80 17.55
N LYS A 19 13.23 39.94 17.85
CA LYS A 19 12.64 41.01 18.67
C LYS A 19 11.42 41.64 17.99
N THR A 20 11.52 41.92 16.69
CA THR A 20 10.40 42.47 15.89
C THR A 20 9.26 41.47 15.77
N ALA A 21 9.56 40.20 15.52
CA ALA A 21 8.58 39.12 15.45
C ALA A 21 7.82 38.93 16.78
N ALA A 22 8.54 38.91 17.91
CA ALA A 22 7.94 38.82 19.24
C ALA A 22 7.07 40.05 19.57
N ALA A 23 7.44 41.24 19.10
CA ALA A 23 6.64 42.45 19.27
C ALA A 23 5.37 42.47 18.41
N ALA A 24 5.43 41.93 17.18
CA ALA A 24 4.31 41.93 16.24
C ALA A 24 3.22 40.89 16.58
N PHE A 25 3.59 39.76 17.15
CA PHE A 25 2.67 38.62 17.38
C PHE A 25 2.55 38.21 18.86
N GLY A 26 3.34 38.80 19.75
CA GLY A 26 3.44 38.42 21.16
C GLY A 26 4.49 37.32 21.39
N ALA A 27 5.35 37.49 22.41
CA ALA A 27 6.50 36.63 22.67
C ALA A 27 6.17 35.15 22.93
N SER A 28 4.94 34.85 23.36
CA SER A 28 4.45 33.48 23.61
C SER A 28 3.84 32.80 22.38
N ALA A 29 3.63 33.53 21.27
CA ALA A 29 2.92 33.03 20.09
C ALA A 29 3.86 32.61 18.93
N VAL A 30 5.13 33.01 18.94
CA VAL A 30 6.07 32.75 17.84
C VAL A 30 7.32 32.05 18.38
N GLU A 31 7.60 30.86 17.86
CA GLU A 31 8.82 30.11 18.16
C GLU A 31 9.88 30.41 17.10
N ILE A 32 11.07 30.87 17.50
CA ILE A 32 12.17 31.26 16.59
C ILE A 32 13.46 30.58 17.02
N GLU A 33 14.03 29.76 16.14
CA GLU A 33 15.26 28.98 16.41
C GLU A 33 16.30 29.23 15.29
N PRO A 34 17.54 29.62 15.61
CA PRO A 34 18.62 29.64 14.63
C PRO A 34 19.02 28.22 14.21
N ILE A 35 19.05 27.95 12.91
CA ILE A 35 19.38 26.63 12.36
C ILE A 35 20.69 26.58 11.57
N LEU A 36 21.14 27.70 11.01
CA LEU A 36 22.41 27.82 10.28
C LEU A 36 22.91 29.26 10.31
N GLU A 37 24.20 29.45 10.58
CA GLU A 37 24.87 30.75 10.49
C GLU A 37 25.75 30.81 9.25
N MET A 38 25.52 31.81 8.40
CA MET A 38 26.30 32.07 7.20
C MET A 38 27.44 33.05 7.52
N PRO A 39 28.71 32.67 7.29
CA PRO A 39 29.82 33.59 7.44
C PRO A 39 29.75 34.70 6.39
N ALA A 40 30.36 35.85 6.68
CA ALA A 40 30.53 36.89 5.66
C ALA A 40 31.46 36.35 4.56
N ARG A 41 31.04 36.50 3.31
CA ARG A 41 31.85 36.09 2.16
C ARG A 41 32.52 37.30 1.55
N LYS A 42 33.84 37.24 1.37
CA LYS A 42 34.58 38.22 0.57
C LYS A 42 34.31 37.96 -0.91
N ALA A 43 34.34 39.01 -1.72
CA ALA A 43 34.28 38.83 -3.17
C ALA A 43 35.51 38.02 -3.63
N ASP A 44 35.28 37.00 -4.45
CA ASP A 44 36.34 36.24 -5.11
C ASP A 44 36.06 36.21 -6.61
N ALA A 45 36.78 37.05 -7.35
CA ALA A 45 36.62 37.21 -8.78
C ALA A 45 37.03 35.95 -9.56
N ALA A 46 37.94 35.13 -9.03
CA ALA A 46 38.39 33.89 -9.67
C ALA A 46 37.32 32.79 -9.63
N LEU A 47 36.39 32.88 -8.68
CA LEU A 47 35.27 31.95 -8.51
C LEU A 47 33.92 32.56 -8.91
N GLY A 48 33.88 33.81 -9.38
CA GLY A 48 32.65 34.52 -9.74
C GLY A 48 31.75 34.84 -8.54
N LEU A 49 32.31 34.90 -7.34
CA LEU A 49 31.59 34.96 -6.08
C LEU A 49 31.47 36.40 -5.58
N ALA A 50 30.25 36.95 -5.52
CA ALA A 50 29.99 38.27 -4.96
C ALA A 50 30.21 38.29 -3.43
N ALA A 51 30.55 39.48 -2.89
CA ALA A 51 30.63 39.71 -1.45
C ALA A 51 29.22 39.64 -0.82
N ALA A 52 29.11 38.97 0.33
CA ALA A 52 27.85 38.83 1.05
C ALA A 52 28.05 39.08 2.56
N PRO A 53 27.17 39.85 3.22
CA PRO A 53 27.23 40.06 4.67
C PRO A 53 26.94 38.75 5.43
N LYS A 54 27.26 38.73 6.73
CA LYS A 54 26.81 37.63 7.61
C LYS A 54 25.28 37.53 7.56
N ALA A 55 24.76 36.31 7.56
CA ALA A 55 23.33 36.03 7.60
C ALA A 55 23.05 34.81 8.49
N THR A 56 21.81 34.61 8.90
CA THR A 56 21.38 33.49 9.73
C THR A 56 20.06 32.95 9.19
N TRP A 57 19.97 31.63 9.03
CA TRP A 57 18.71 30.94 8.81
C TRP A 57 18.03 30.66 10.15
N LEU A 58 16.76 31.03 10.24
CA LEU A 58 15.89 30.86 11.39
C LEU A 58 14.73 29.94 11.01
N ARG A 59 14.37 28.99 11.88
CA ARG A 59 13.09 28.28 11.84
C ARG A 59 12.07 29.09 12.64
N VAL A 60 10.91 29.37 12.05
CA VAL A 60 9.84 30.19 12.62
C VAL A 60 8.53 29.39 12.64
N GLY A 61 7.92 29.21 13.82
CA GLY A 61 6.61 28.57 13.97
C GLY A 61 5.46 29.58 14.02
N LEU A 62 4.43 29.37 13.20
CA LEU A 62 3.24 30.23 13.11
C LEU A 62 1.96 29.40 13.31
N ASP A 63 1.00 29.91 14.08
CA ASP A 63 -0.35 29.34 14.21
C ASP A 63 -1.20 29.82 13.02
N ALA A 64 -1.43 28.96 12.01
CA ALA A 64 -2.19 29.36 10.82
C ALA A 64 -3.02 28.22 10.22
N ALA A 65 -4.10 28.61 9.54
CA ALA A 65 -5.24 27.79 9.13
C ALA A 65 -5.45 27.70 7.60
N GLU A 66 -4.40 27.80 6.78
CA GLU A 66 -4.50 27.70 5.32
C GLU A 66 -3.94 26.37 4.77
N ASP A 67 -4.47 25.94 3.61
CA ASP A 67 -4.22 24.63 3.01
C ASP A 67 -2.86 24.48 2.28
N ASN A 68 -2.13 25.58 1.94
CA ASN A 68 -0.84 25.53 1.21
C ASN A 68 0.31 26.26 1.96
N PRO A 69 1.43 25.58 2.31
CA PRO A 69 2.53 26.17 3.09
C PRO A 69 3.33 27.26 2.35
N TRP A 70 3.36 27.26 1.02
CA TRP A 70 4.04 28.29 0.23
C TRP A 70 3.30 29.62 0.24
N ASP A 71 1.97 29.64 0.42
CA ASP A 71 1.21 30.89 0.60
C ASP A 71 1.68 31.64 1.86
N HIS A 72 1.99 30.93 2.94
CA HIS A 72 2.57 31.51 4.15
C HIS A 72 3.97 32.09 3.93
N ALA A 73 4.84 31.34 3.23
CA ALA A 73 6.18 31.80 2.90
C ALA A 73 6.13 33.09 2.07
N HIS A 74 5.32 33.13 1.00
CA HIS A 74 5.15 34.32 0.15
C HIS A 74 4.49 35.49 0.91
N GLY A 75 3.61 35.20 1.87
CA GLY A 75 2.99 36.19 2.75
C GLY A 75 4.00 36.97 3.60
N MET A 76 5.13 36.37 3.99
CA MET A 76 6.19 37.07 4.75
C MET A 76 6.84 38.22 3.96
N LEU A 77 6.75 38.21 2.64
CA LEU A 77 7.26 39.26 1.76
C LEU A 77 6.16 40.21 1.24
N GLY A 78 4.92 40.11 1.74
CA GLY A 78 3.78 40.91 1.30
C GLY A 78 3.67 42.28 2.01
N PRO A 79 3.11 43.33 1.34
CA PRO A 79 2.82 44.61 1.99
C PRO A 79 1.75 44.43 3.08
N GLY A 80 2.03 44.89 4.30
CA GLY A 80 1.10 44.82 5.44
C GLY A 80 1.19 43.57 6.32
N ALA A 81 2.07 42.61 6.00
CA ALA A 81 2.41 41.55 6.96
C ALA A 81 3.03 42.18 8.22
N GLY A 82 2.78 41.63 9.42
CA GLY A 82 3.33 42.16 10.68
C GLY A 82 4.87 42.29 10.71
N PHE A 83 5.56 41.64 9.77
CA PHE A 83 7.00 41.73 9.56
C PHE A 83 7.44 42.88 8.64
N ALA A 84 6.53 43.47 7.86
CA ALA A 84 6.78 44.64 7.00
C ALA A 84 6.81 45.96 7.81
N LEU A 85 6.23 45.99 9.01
CA LEU A 85 6.20 47.16 9.90
C LEU A 85 7.55 47.48 10.59
N GLY A 86 8.59 46.66 10.36
CA GLY A 86 9.94 46.86 10.91
C GLY A 86 11.06 47.01 9.87
N GLY A 87 10.73 47.18 8.59
CA GLY A 87 11.70 47.24 7.48
C GLY A 87 12.04 45.85 6.95
N GLY A 88 11.46 45.50 5.79
CA GLY A 88 11.74 44.27 5.04
C GLY A 88 13.17 44.14 4.49
N ASP A 89 14.07 45.08 4.78
CA ASP A 89 15.46 45.13 4.27
C ASP A 89 16.40 44.05 4.86
N GLY A 90 15.88 43.21 5.77
CA GLY A 90 16.66 42.18 6.46
C GLY A 90 16.44 40.73 5.99
N ILE A 91 15.37 40.41 5.25
CA ILE A 91 15.06 39.03 4.84
C ILE A 91 15.67 38.75 3.47
N GLU A 92 16.55 37.75 3.38
CA GLU A 92 17.27 37.38 2.15
C GLU A 92 16.64 36.18 1.42
N ALA A 93 15.93 35.31 2.15
CA ALA A 93 15.21 34.17 1.60
C ALA A 93 14.14 33.66 2.58
N VAL A 94 13.05 33.09 2.05
CA VAL A 94 12.00 32.42 2.81
C VAL A 94 11.59 31.15 2.08
N GLU A 95 11.45 30.04 2.80
CA GLU A 95 10.92 28.79 2.26
C GLU A 95 10.15 28.02 3.35
N PRO A 96 9.18 27.17 3.01
CA PRO A 96 8.53 26.32 4.00
C PRO A 96 9.49 25.27 4.58
N ASP A 97 9.36 24.98 5.87
CA ASP A 97 10.06 23.86 6.50
C ASP A 97 9.27 22.57 6.28
N ILE A 98 9.33 22.06 5.06
CA ILE A 98 8.53 20.90 4.62
C ILE A 98 9.00 19.66 5.38
N GLU A 99 8.14 19.17 6.27
CA GLU A 99 8.25 17.83 6.83
C GLU A 99 8.07 16.85 5.67
N GLN A 100 9.10 16.07 5.41
CA GLN A 100 8.99 14.99 4.45
C GLN A 100 7.92 14.04 4.98
N THR A 101 7.00 13.67 4.11
CA THR A 101 6.05 12.60 4.33
C THR A 101 6.02 11.84 3.03
N TRP A 102 6.67 10.68 2.98
CA TRP A 102 6.49 9.81 1.84
C TRP A 102 5.12 9.11 1.98
N PRO A 103 4.45 8.75 0.87
CA PRO A 103 3.41 7.71 0.92
C PRO A 103 4.00 6.56 1.74
N PRO A 104 3.24 5.96 2.67
CA PRO A 104 3.79 5.12 3.74
C PRO A 104 4.93 4.29 3.19
N TYR A 105 6.15 4.62 3.63
CA TYR A 105 7.34 3.82 3.39
C TYR A 105 7.11 2.53 4.17
N VAL A 106 6.36 1.69 3.51
CA VAL A 106 6.45 0.27 3.61
C VAL A 106 7.88 -0.04 3.25
N GLU A 107 8.76 -0.30 4.22
CA GLU A 107 9.86 -1.18 3.90
C GLU A 107 9.21 -2.44 3.31
N PRO A 108 9.58 -2.89 2.10
CA PRO A 108 9.36 -4.30 1.84
C PRO A 108 10.18 -4.97 2.92
N ILE A 109 9.46 -5.56 3.88
CA ILE A 109 10.00 -6.61 4.70
C ILE A 109 10.59 -7.60 3.70
N GLY A 110 11.90 -7.51 3.48
CA GLY A 110 12.68 -8.56 2.87
C GLY A 110 12.48 -9.78 3.76
N PRO A 111 11.94 -10.89 3.25
CA PRO A 111 11.20 -11.81 4.08
C PRO A 111 12.04 -13.04 4.38
N THR A 112 12.14 -13.36 5.66
CA THR A 112 12.01 -14.76 6.08
C THR A 112 10.92 -14.82 7.15
N ASP A 113 9.80 -15.47 6.83
CA ASP A 113 9.06 -16.41 7.69
C ASP A 113 9.05 -16.18 9.23
N HIS A 114 8.88 -14.96 9.72
CA HIS A 114 8.66 -14.71 11.15
C HIS A 114 7.37 -13.92 11.42
N ALA A 115 6.26 -14.50 10.99
CA ALA A 115 4.95 -14.28 11.61
C ALA A 115 4.33 -15.57 12.18
N LEU A 116 4.87 -16.75 11.90
CA LEU A 116 4.56 -17.97 12.67
C LEU A 116 5.83 -18.54 13.29
N ALA A 117 6.41 -17.78 14.21
CA ALA A 117 7.32 -18.32 15.19
C ALA A 117 6.85 -17.79 16.54
N ALA A 118 6.02 -18.61 17.21
CA ALA A 118 5.48 -18.40 18.54
C ALA A 118 6.54 -17.75 19.42
N ALA A 119 6.33 -16.53 19.91
CA ALA A 119 7.28 -15.95 20.85
C ALA A 119 8.75 -16.20 20.47
N ALA A 120 9.10 -16.17 19.18
CA ALA A 120 10.42 -16.59 18.75
C ALA A 120 11.16 -15.32 18.45
N ASP A 121 11.80 -14.84 19.50
CA ASP A 121 12.87 -13.87 19.51
C ASP A 121 12.59 -12.69 18.57
N ILE A 122 12.21 -11.57 19.15
CA ILE A 122 12.31 -10.25 18.49
C ILE A 122 13.64 -10.09 17.77
N CYS A 123 14.65 -10.78 18.28
CA CYS A 123 16.01 -10.88 17.85
C CYS A 123 16.26 -12.15 17.00
N ALA A 124 15.26 -12.63 16.27
CA ALA A 124 15.42 -13.71 15.31
C ALA A 124 16.16 -13.17 14.09
N PHE A 125 17.22 -13.87 13.70
CA PHE A 125 18.03 -13.54 12.55
C PHE A 125 17.22 -13.63 11.24
N VAL A 126 17.24 -12.57 10.45
CA VAL A 126 16.68 -12.52 9.10
C VAL A 126 17.80 -12.76 8.08
N ASP A 127 17.66 -13.79 7.25
CA ASP A 127 18.65 -14.14 6.22
C ASP A 127 18.43 -13.32 4.93
N GLN A 128 19.32 -13.49 3.95
CA GLN A 128 19.30 -12.79 2.66
C GLN A 128 17.99 -13.02 1.87
N ASP A 129 17.44 -11.94 1.32
CA ASP A 129 16.23 -11.93 0.51
C ASP A 129 16.52 -12.11 -0.99
N THR A 130 16.01 -13.18 -1.58
CA THR A 130 16.14 -13.48 -3.02
C THR A 130 14.94 -13.04 -3.86
N ASN A 131 13.89 -12.50 -3.24
CA ASN A 131 12.67 -12.11 -3.95
C ASN A 131 12.88 -10.87 -4.83
N GLY A 132 12.01 -10.72 -5.83
CA GLY A 132 12.01 -9.55 -6.71
C GLY A 132 13.26 -9.43 -7.60
N GLY A 133 13.95 -10.55 -7.84
CA GLY A 133 15.17 -10.60 -8.63
C GLY A 133 16.42 -10.12 -7.90
N LYS A 134 16.38 -9.95 -6.57
CA LYS A 134 17.52 -9.61 -5.72
C LYS A 134 18.55 -10.74 -5.72
N ALA A 135 19.81 -10.42 -5.96
CA ALA A 135 20.88 -11.43 -5.91
C ALA A 135 21.31 -11.68 -4.45
N ALA A 136 21.50 -12.95 -4.10
CA ALA A 136 21.98 -13.37 -2.78
C ALA A 136 23.18 -14.33 -2.89
N ARG A 137 23.86 -14.53 -1.76
CA ARG A 137 24.94 -15.49 -1.54
C ARG A 137 24.62 -16.32 -0.29
N PRO A 138 23.73 -17.33 -0.41
CA PRO A 138 23.27 -18.10 0.75
C PRO A 138 24.43 -18.72 1.53
N GLY A 139 24.45 -18.52 2.86
CA GLY A 139 25.48 -19.04 3.74
C GLY A 139 26.82 -18.28 3.74
N GLU A 140 27.00 -17.26 2.91
CA GLU A 140 28.18 -16.38 2.92
C GLU A 140 27.88 -15.13 3.76
N MET A 141 28.25 -15.13 5.04
CA MET A 141 28.04 -13.97 5.93
C MET A 141 29.08 -12.88 5.68
N GLY A 142 28.66 -11.62 5.56
CA GLY A 142 29.57 -10.49 5.33
C GLY A 142 30.30 -10.50 3.98
N TRP A 143 29.77 -11.23 3.00
CA TRP A 143 30.34 -11.36 1.64
C TRP A 143 30.70 -10.01 1.00
N ASN A 144 29.94 -8.97 1.30
CA ASN A 144 30.13 -7.64 0.72
C ASN A 144 31.51 -7.04 1.05
N PHE A 145 32.19 -7.48 2.11
CA PHE A 145 33.52 -6.98 2.51
C PHE A 145 34.69 -7.66 1.79
N ASP A 146 34.46 -8.81 1.16
CA ASP A 146 35.51 -9.64 0.60
C ASP A 146 36.16 -9.02 -0.65
N ASP A 147 37.31 -9.58 -1.05
CA ASP A 147 38.14 -9.14 -2.17
C ASP A 147 37.39 -9.14 -3.51
N ALA A 148 36.52 -10.13 -3.73
CA ALA A 148 35.69 -10.19 -4.93
C ALA A 148 34.69 -9.01 -5.01
N PHE A 149 34.36 -8.41 -3.86
CA PHE A 149 33.31 -7.39 -3.70
C PHE A 149 33.90 -6.03 -3.33
N SER A 150 33.60 -5.46 -2.16
CA SER A 150 34.02 -4.08 -1.85
C SER A 150 35.50 -3.95 -1.49
N GLU A 151 36.19 -5.06 -1.20
CA GLU A 151 37.57 -5.10 -0.67
C GLU A 151 37.77 -4.36 0.67
N LEU A 152 36.69 -4.06 1.40
CA LEU A 152 36.76 -3.35 2.68
C LEU A 152 37.57 -4.13 3.73
N ALA A 153 37.41 -5.46 3.79
CA ALA A 153 38.18 -6.29 4.72
C ALA A 153 39.68 -6.23 4.43
N LYS A 154 40.05 -6.34 3.15
CA LYS A 154 41.43 -6.23 2.69
C LYS A 154 42.04 -4.86 2.94
N ALA A 155 41.27 -3.79 2.68
CA ALA A 155 41.69 -2.43 2.96
C ALA A 155 41.97 -2.23 4.46
N ARG A 156 41.12 -2.75 5.36
CA ARG A 156 41.38 -2.73 6.81
C ARG A 156 42.63 -3.53 7.19
N ALA A 157 42.79 -4.73 6.63
CA ALA A 157 43.91 -5.63 6.96
C ALA A 157 45.28 -5.02 6.63
N ARG A 158 45.38 -4.19 5.58
CA ARG A 158 46.62 -3.52 5.18
C ARG A 158 47.20 -2.57 6.21
N PHE A 159 46.37 -2.00 7.05
CA PHE A 159 46.85 -1.14 8.13
C PHE A 159 47.58 -1.93 9.22
N GLY A 160 47.35 -3.24 9.35
CA GLY A 160 47.96 -4.07 10.39
C GLY A 160 47.77 -3.46 11.79
N SER A 161 48.86 -3.30 12.53
CA SER A 161 48.87 -2.67 13.86
C SER A 161 48.50 -1.19 13.87
N ASP A 162 48.62 -0.49 12.74
CA ASP A 162 48.43 0.95 12.65
C ASP A 162 46.96 1.34 12.43
N LEU A 163 46.07 0.37 12.22
CA LEU A 163 44.65 0.61 11.92
C LEU A 163 44.00 1.52 12.98
N ASP A 164 44.23 1.22 14.26
CA ASP A 164 43.64 1.98 15.37
C ASP A 164 44.19 3.42 15.44
N ALA A 165 45.50 3.58 15.22
CA ALA A 165 46.15 4.89 15.27
C ALA A 165 45.74 5.79 14.09
N LYS A 166 45.76 5.26 12.86
CA LYS A 166 45.44 6.02 11.66
C LYS A 166 43.94 6.30 11.56
N LEU A 167 43.11 5.27 11.62
CA LEU A 167 41.66 5.42 11.47
C LEU A 167 41.04 6.18 12.65
N GLY A 168 41.63 6.03 13.84
CA GLY A 168 41.26 6.76 15.05
C GLY A 168 41.37 8.27 15.00
N ARG A 169 42.07 8.83 14.00
CA ARG A 169 42.16 10.28 13.74
C ARG A 169 41.01 10.78 12.85
N ILE A 170 40.34 9.88 12.15
CA ILE A 170 39.24 10.21 11.25
C ILE A 170 37.95 10.35 12.05
N VAL A 171 37.16 11.35 11.69
CA VAL A 171 35.91 11.73 12.37
C VAL A 171 34.81 11.62 11.34
N ILE A 172 33.81 10.81 11.63
CA ILE A 172 32.66 10.57 10.77
C ILE A 172 31.42 11.06 11.50
N ALA A 173 30.63 11.95 10.87
CA ALA A 173 29.30 12.27 11.36
C ALA A 173 28.30 11.30 10.73
N HIS A 174 27.52 10.64 11.57
CA HIS A 174 26.45 9.73 11.16
C HIS A 174 25.12 10.41 11.45
N LEU A 175 24.45 10.87 10.38
CA LEU A 175 23.17 11.57 10.44
C LEU A 175 22.06 10.58 10.09
N ASP A 176 21.29 10.16 11.09
CA ASP A 176 20.28 9.10 10.92
C ASP A 176 19.21 9.14 12.03
N THR A 177 18.46 8.04 12.24
CA THR A 177 17.40 7.91 13.25
C THR A 177 17.89 7.77 14.68
N GLY A 178 19.21 7.67 14.89
CA GLY A 178 19.84 7.43 16.19
C GLY A 178 20.60 6.12 16.20
N TYR A 179 20.94 5.62 17.40
CA TYR A 179 21.65 4.35 17.56
C TYR A 179 21.20 3.61 18.82
N ASP A 180 21.45 2.30 18.84
CA ASP A 180 21.28 1.44 20.00
C ASP A 180 22.55 1.41 20.88
N PRO A 181 22.49 1.90 22.13
CA PRO A 181 23.65 1.91 23.02
C PRO A 181 24.04 0.51 23.53
N ALA A 182 23.15 -0.48 23.48
CA ALA A 182 23.36 -1.83 23.99
C ALA A 182 23.82 -2.84 22.92
N HIS A 183 23.78 -2.48 21.64
CA HIS A 183 24.12 -3.38 20.54
C HIS A 183 25.62 -3.68 20.43
N VAL A 184 26.00 -4.94 20.18
CA VAL A 184 27.41 -5.40 20.10
C VAL A 184 28.18 -4.73 18.97
N THR A 185 27.48 -4.34 17.90
CA THR A 185 28.07 -3.61 16.77
C THR A 185 28.32 -2.14 17.07
N ARG A 186 27.92 -1.60 18.24
CA ARG A 186 28.17 -0.20 18.60
C ARG A 186 29.65 0.16 18.39
N PRO A 187 29.98 1.20 17.59
CA PRO A 187 31.36 1.54 17.27
C PRO A 187 32.24 1.71 18.50
N ALA A 188 33.47 1.22 18.45
CA ALA A 188 34.40 1.28 19.58
C ALA A 188 34.74 2.72 20.00
N ARG A 189 34.72 3.66 19.05
CA ARG A 189 35.00 5.09 19.27
C ARG A 189 33.79 5.98 18.97
N LEU A 190 32.61 5.56 19.42
CA LEU A 190 31.41 6.40 19.37
C LEU A 190 31.56 7.60 20.32
N ARG A 191 31.50 8.83 19.79
CA ARG A 191 31.66 10.09 20.51
C ARG A 191 30.33 10.55 21.11
N THR A 192 29.87 9.86 22.15
CA THR A 192 28.65 10.20 22.87
C THR A 192 28.72 11.58 23.54
N ASP A 193 29.93 12.07 23.85
CA ASP A 193 30.16 13.44 24.34
C ASP A 193 29.86 14.53 23.29
N LEU A 194 29.82 14.15 22.01
CA LEU A 194 29.49 15.03 20.90
C LEU A 194 28.14 14.69 20.25
N GLN A 195 27.38 13.73 20.80
CA GLN A 195 26.12 13.33 20.20
C GLN A 195 25.10 14.48 20.21
N ARG A 196 24.17 14.44 19.27
CA ARG A 196 23.15 15.49 19.18
C ARG A 196 21.83 14.96 18.65
N ASN A 197 20.74 15.46 19.19
CA ASN A 197 19.40 15.17 18.74
C ASN A 197 18.67 16.47 18.36
N PHE A 198 18.24 16.52 17.11
CA PHE A 198 17.49 17.64 16.52
C PHE A 198 16.00 17.33 16.36
N VAL A 199 15.55 16.13 16.74
CA VAL A 199 14.13 15.75 16.75
C VAL A 199 13.46 16.38 17.97
N ARG A 200 12.41 17.18 17.76
CA ARG A 200 11.72 17.89 18.85
C ARG A 200 10.64 17.02 19.49
N GLY A 201 10.55 17.09 20.82
CA GLY A 201 9.55 16.33 21.59
C GLY A 201 9.94 14.87 21.84
N ASP A 202 11.18 14.48 21.53
CA ASP A 202 11.70 13.12 21.67
C ASP A 202 13.13 13.18 22.26
N GLY A 203 13.30 12.72 23.50
CA GLY A 203 14.60 12.66 24.18
C GLY A 203 15.24 14.01 24.54
N ALA A 204 16.45 13.95 25.10
CA ALA A 204 17.25 15.12 25.42
C ALA A 204 18.01 15.62 24.16
N PRO A 205 18.25 16.94 23.98
CA PRO A 205 18.96 17.47 22.81
C PRO A 205 20.39 16.97 22.63
N ASP A 206 21.02 16.48 23.69
CA ASP A 206 22.36 15.91 23.77
C ASP A 206 22.33 14.37 23.90
N ASP A 207 21.23 13.75 23.49
CA ASP A 207 21.05 12.30 23.48
C ASP A 207 20.55 11.82 22.11
N ALA A 208 21.46 11.23 21.32
CA ALA A 208 21.17 10.71 19.98
C ALA A 208 20.77 9.22 20.00
N THR A 209 20.49 8.66 21.18
CA THR A 209 19.95 7.29 21.27
C THR A 209 18.60 7.22 20.57
N ASP A 210 18.34 6.09 19.92
CA ASP A 210 17.07 5.87 19.23
C ASP A 210 15.98 5.47 20.26
N GLN A 211 15.29 6.47 20.81
CA GLN A 211 14.27 6.32 21.84
C GLN A 211 12.84 6.23 21.27
N THR A 212 11.96 5.53 22.00
CA THR A 212 10.53 5.38 21.68
C THR A 212 9.65 5.79 22.87
N PRO A 213 8.72 6.76 22.73
CA PRO A 213 7.63 6.94 23.69
C PRO A 213 6.69 5.72 23.69
N PRO A 214 6.17 5.26 24.85
CA PRO A 214 5.31 4.06 24.93
C PRO A 214 4.12 4.13 23.96
N GLY A 215 3.94 3.10 23.11
CA GLY A 215 2.75 2.93 22.26
C GLY A 215 2.88 3.27 20.76
N MET A 216 4.05 3.64 20.25
CA MET A 216 4.26 3.99 18.81
C MET A 216 5.46 3.31 18.12
N THR A 217 5.90 2.15 18.60
CA THR A 217 7.16 1.49 18.18
C THR A 217 7.18 0.93 16.74
N PHE A 218 6.03 0.87 16.04
CA PHE A 218 5.86 0.13 14.76
C PHE A 218 5.46 0.97 13.57
N ILE A 219 5.37 2.26 13.81
CA ILE A 219 5.00 3.25 12.81
C ILE A 219 6.22 4.17 12.54
N ARG A 220 7.42 3.72 12.95
CA ARG A 220 8.72 4.38 12.81
C ARG A 220 9.78 3.33 12.38
N ASN A 221 10.64 3.65 11.41
CA ASN A 221 11.86 2.88 11.05
C ASN A 221 12.90 3.03 12.16
N ARG A 222 12.55 2.50 13.33
CA ARG A 222 13.44 2.37 14.48
C ARG A 222 14.59 1.44 14.09
N GLY A 223 15.81 1.79 14.45
CA GLY A 223 16.98 0.94 14.20
C GLY A 223 17.65 1.10 12.83
N HIS A 224 17.07 1.86 11.90
CA HIS A 224 17.74 2.18 10.63
C HIS A 224 19.12 2.81 10.87
N GLY A 225 19.21 3.78 11.78
CA GLY A 225 20.48 4.37 12.18
C GLY A 225 21.43 3.36 12.85
N THR A 226 20.94 2.45 13.68
CA THR A 226 21.76 1.37 14.25
C THR A 226 22.39 0.49 13.17
N ALA A 227 21.60 0.10 12.16
CA ALA A 227 22.06 -0.77 11.08
C ALA A 227 23.05 -0.07 10.12
N THR A 228 22.76 1.16 9.70
CA THR A 228 23.67 1.93 8.84
C THR A 228 24.97 2.27 9.59
N LEU A 229 24.90 2.54 10.90
CA LEU A 229 26.07 2.74 11.76
C LEU A 229 26.91 1.47 11.87
N ALA A 230 26.28 0.30 11.94
CA ALA A 230 26.96 -0.99 12.00
C ALA A 230 27.74 -1.30 10.72
N LEU A 231 27.16 -1.03 9.53
CA LEU A 231 27.88 -1.14 8.25
C LEU A 231 29.02 -0.11 8.11
N LEU A 232 28.83 1.08 8.68
CA LEU A 232 29.80 2.18 8.60
C LEU A 232 31.02 1.90 9.48
N ALA A 233 30.80 1.65 10.77
CA ALA A 233 31.83 1.61 11.80
C ALA A 233 31.55 0.56 12.88
N GLY A 234 30.76 -0.46 12.56
CA GLY A 234 30.41 -1.52 13.49
C GLY A 234 31.60 -2.26 14.08
N ASN A 235 31.50 -2.59 15.37
CA ASN A 235 32.57 -3.23 16.13
C ASN A 235 32.81 -4.69 15.71
N ARG A 236 33.87 -5.30 16.27
CA ARG A 236 34.26 -6.69 16.05
C ARG A 236 33.25 -7.65 16.69
N LEU A 237 32.73 -8.57 15.89
CA LEU A 237 31.95 -9.70 16.39
C LEU A 237 32.90 -10.80 16.86
N LYS A 238 32.49 -11.62 17.83
CA LYS A 238 33.35 -12.67 18.42
C LYS A 238 32.97 -14.07 17.96
N GLY A 239 32.23 -14.19 16.87
CA GLY A 239 31.64 -15.45 16.41
C GLY A 239 30.51 -15.97 17.31
N ASP A 240 30.03 -15.13 18.24
CA ASP A 240 28.95 -15.42 19.19
C ASP A 240 27.64 -14.70 18.85
N SER A 241 27.61 -13.95 17.74
CA SER A 241 26.39 -13.43 17.15
C SER A 241 25.58 -14.59 16.56
N PRO A 242 24.25 -14.66 16.83
CA PRO A 242 23.38 -15.70 16.27
C PRO A 242 23.54 -15.78 14.75
N HIS A 243 23.64 -16.99 14.20
CA HIS A 243 23.81 -17.25 12.76
C HIS A 243 25.10 -16.74 12.10
N TRP A 244 26.04 -16.21 12.89
CA TRP A 244 27.39 -15.82 12.44
C TRP A 244 28.49 -16.72 13.04
N PRO A 245 28.40 -18.06 12.97
CA PRO A 245 29.37 -18.94 13.62
C PRO A 245 30.76 -18.72 13.04
N GLY A 246 31.72 -18.37 13.90
CA GLY A 246 33.13 -18.21 13.51
C GLY A 246 33.49 -16.89 12.83
N PHE A 247 32.53 -15.99 12.55
CA PHE A 247 32.88 -14.65 12.07
C PHE A 247 33.45 -13.81 13.21
N THR A 248 34.75 -13.53 13.14
CA THR A 248 35.50 -12.88 14.22
C THR A 248 36.11 -11.55 13.81
N ASP A 249 35.65 -10.93 12.71
CA ASP A 249 36.14 -9.63 12.21
C ASP A 249 35.22 -8.45 12.55
N PHE A 250 35.66 -7.24 12.20
CA PHE A 250 34.85 -6.03 12.24
C PHE A 250 33.71 -6.07 11.22
N LEU A 251 32.51 -5.71 11.68
CA LEU A 251 31.38 -5.54 10.77
C LEU A 251 31.46 -4.23 9.99
N GLY A 252 31.95 -3.15 10.61
CA GLY A 252 32.06 -1.86 9.96
C GLY A 252 33.17 -1.78 8.91
N GLY A 253 32.93 -1.05 7.83
CA GLY A 253 34.00 -0.68 6.90
C GLY A 253 35.12 0.15 7.56
N ALA A 254 34.76 1.05 8.48
CA ALA A 254 35.67 1.94 9.21
C ALA A 254 35.50 1.86 10.75
N PRO A 255 35.78 0.69 11.37
CA PRO A 255 35.32 0.34 12.72
C PRO A 255 35.99 1.09 13.88
N LEU A 256 37.17 1.68 13.65
CA LEU A 256 37.95 2.40 14.66
C LEU A 256 38.00 3.90 14.40
N ALA A 257 37.18 4.42 13.48
CA ALA A 257 37.01 5.86 13.30
C ALA A 257 36.23 6.46 14.49
N GLN A 258 36.48 7.73 14.78
CA GLN A 258 35.62 8.46 15.72
C GLN A 258 34.28 8.74 15.05
N VAL A 259 33.18 8.31 15.65
CA VAL A 259 31.84 8.52 15.06
C VAL A 259 31.00 9.44 15.94
N ILE A 260 30.47 10.52 15.36
CA ILE A 260 29.55 11.45 16.02
C ILE A 260 28.12 11.06 15.59
N PRO A 261 27.29 10.49 16.49
CA PRO A 261 25.90 10.19 16.17
C PRO A 261 25.05 11.47 16.24
N VAL A 262 24.35 11.77 15.15
CA VAL A 262 23.49 12.95 15.03
C VAL A 262 22.09 12.50 14.61
N ARG A 263 21.14 12.52 15.55
CA ARG A 263 19.74 12.16 15.32
C ARG A 263 19.00 13.33 14.68
N ILE A 264 18.60 13.18 13.42
CA ILE A 264 17.89 14.23 12.64
C ILE A 264 16.44 13.88 12.31
N ALA A 265 16.03 12.66 12.62
CA ALA A 265 14.71 12.11 12.32
C ALA A 265 14.27 11.07 13.35
N ASP A 266 12.96 10.95 13.60
CA ASP A 266 12.34 9.81 14.28
C ASP A 266 11.98 8.69 13.31
N TRP A 267 11.98 8.98 12.00
CA TRP A 267 11.70 8.07 10.91
C TRP A 267 12.52 8.48 9.67
N VAL A 268 12.94 7.53 8.80
CA VAL A 268 13.58 7.79 7.48
C VAL A 268 12.70 8.66 6.56
N VAL A 269 11.47 8.90 6.99
CA VAL A 269 10.37 9.46 6.22
C VAL A 269 9.75 10.66 6.93
N ARG A 270 10.14 10.97 8.19
CA ARG A 270 9.58 12.06 9.00
C ARG A 270 10.71 12.92 9.57
N PHE A 271 11.22 13.79 8.71
CA PHE A 271 12.15 14.82 9.10
C PHE A 271 11.87 16.09 8.31
N SER A 272 12.30 17.21 8.88
CA SER A 272 12.15 18.51 8.23
C SER A 272 13.44 18.89 7.53
N VAL A 273 13.34 19.72 6.49
CA VAL A 273 14.52 20.34 5.87
C VAL A 273 15.41 20.99 6.92
N GLY A 274 14.80 21.67 7.89
CA GLY A 274 15.53 22.34 8.95
C GLY A 274 16.37 21.38 9.81
N THR A 275 15.92 20.16 10.13
CA THR A 275 16.70 19.23 10.97
C THR A 275 17.91 18.68 10.22
N MET A 276 17.80 18.46 8.90
CA MET A 276 18.96 18.15 8.05
C MET A 276 19.99 19.28 8.06
N VAL A 277 19.53 20.53 7.89
CA VAL A 277 20.41 21.71 7.90
C VAL A 277 21.20 21.80 9.22
N GLN A 278 20.51 21.62 10.35
CA GLN A 278 21.14 21.61 11.67
C GLN A 278 22.18 20.48 11.80
N GLY A 279 21.85 19.27 11.30
CA GLY A 279 22.76 18.13 11.30
C GLY A 279 24.05 18.37 10.50
N PHE A 280 23.92 18.87 9.26
CA PHE A 280 25.07 19.18 8.39
C PHE A 280 25.97 20.25 9.02
N ASP A 281 25.37 21.32 9.53
CA ASP A 281 26.13 22.39 10.16
C ASP A 281 26.81 21.94 11.45
N TYR A 282 26.13 21.12 12.25
CA TYR A 282 26.70 20.54 13.46
C TYR A 282 27.91 19.66 13.16
N ALA A 283 27.79 18.73 12.20
CA ALA A 283 28.89 17.87 11.75
C ALA A 283 30.11 18.69 11.30
N ARG A 284 29.87 19.73 10.49
CA ARG A 284 30.91 20.66 10.03
C ARG A 284 31.57 21.39 11.21
N ARG A 285 30.80 21.95 12.14
CA ARG A 285 31.32 22.67 13.33
C ARG A 285 32.11 21.76 14.27
N LYS A 286 31.78 20.47 14.32
CA LYS A 286 32.52 19.46 15.09
C LYS A 286 33.73 18.88 14.35
N GLY A 287 34.02 19.36 13.14
CA GLY A 287 35.21 18.98 12.38
C GLY A 287 35.12 17.57 11.81
N ALA A 288 33.92 17.09 11.47
CA ALA A 288 33.78 15.82 10.78
C ALA A 288 34.47 15.86 9.41
N HIS A 289 35.19 14.77 9.09
CA HIS A 289 35.91 14.59 7.83
C HIS A 289 35.02 13.94 6.77
N VAL A 290 34.11 13.06 7.22
CA VAL A 290 33.14 12.37 6.39
C VAL A 290 31.77 12.52 7.04
N LEU A 291 30.73 12.73 6.23
CA LEU A 291 29.34 12.70 6.64
C LEU A 291 28.66 11.55 5.90
N SER A 292 28.03 10.66 6.65
CA SER A 292 27.19 9.58 6.13
C SER A 292 25.74 9.89 6.52
N MET A 293 24.86 9.99 5.52
CA MET A 293 23.42 10.18 5.73
C MET A 293 22.60 9.30 4.79
N SER A 294 21.88 8.34 5.36
CA SER A 294 21.10 7.36 4.62
C SER A 294 19.63 7.77 4.47
N MET A 295 19.39 9.03 4.08
CA MET A 295 18.06 9.65 3.94
C MET A 295 18.02 10.62 2.75
N GLY A 296 16.83 10.96 2.27
CA GLY A 296 16.62 11.97 1.22
C GLY A 296 15.27 12.66 1.29
N GLY A 297 15.19 13.88 0.79
CA GLY A 297 14.00 14.74 0.83
C GLY A 297 13.99 15.77 -0.30
N VAL A 298 13.30 16.89 -0.09
CA VAL A 298 13.20 17.95 -1.11
C VAL A 298 14.39 18.93 -1.14
N SER A 299 14.64 19.54 -2.29
CA SER A 299 15.59 20.65 -2.44
C SER A 299 15.20 21.85 -1.57
N SER A 300 16.22 22.52 -1.02
CA SER A 300 16.06 23.67 -0.14
C SER A 300 17.25 24.62 -0.30
N ARG A 301 17.01 25.93 -0.17
CA ARG A 301 18.08 26.92 -0.16
C ARG A 301 18.89 26.88 1.13
N ALA A 302 18.25 26.64 2.28
CA ALA A 302 18.95 26.45 3.55
C ALA A 302 19.87 25.21 3.52
N LEU A 303 19.42 24.11 2.91
CA LEU A 303 20.20 22.89 2.76
C LEU A 303 21.39 23.06 1.82
N VAL A 304 21.20 23.76 0.70
CA VAL A 304 22.29 24.13 -0.22
C VAL A 304 23.38 24.93 0.47
N ASP A 305 23.00 25.93 1.26
CA ASP A 305 23.94 26.75 2.04
C ASP A 305 24.76 25.87 3.00
N ALA A 306 24.12 24.93 3.73
CA ALA A 306 24.80 24.00 4.63
C ALA A 306 25.77 23.07 3.89
N ILE A 307 25.37 22.53 2.73
CA ILE A 307 26.18 21.63 1.89
C ILE A 307 27.41 22.34 1.33
N ASN A 308 27.24 23.57 0.84
CA ASN A 308 28.35 24.35 0.31
C ASN A 308 29.40 24.63 1.41
N LEU A 309 28.96 25.03 2.61
CA LEU A 309 29.85 25.22 3.76
C LEU A 309 30.55 23.93 4.19
N ALA A 310 29.86 22.80 4.19
CA ALA A 310 30.43 21.50 4.52
C ALA A 310 31.50 21.05 3.51
N TYR A 311 31.19 21.14 2.21
CA TYR A 311 32.12 20.81 1.13
C TYR A 311 33.37 21.70 1.18
N GLU A 312 33.20 23.00 1.36
CA GLU A 312 34.30 23.96 1.44
C GLU A 312 35.18 23.77 2.69
N ALA A 313 34.59 23.25 3.77
CA ALA A 313 35.31 22.84 4.98
C ALA A 313 36.09 21.51 4.80
N GLY A 314 36.02 20.87 3.63
CA GLY A 314 36.74 19.64 3.35
C GLY A 314 36.06 18.38 3.90
N MET A 315 34.75 18.43 4.16
CA MET A 315 33.96 17.28 4.61
C MET A 315 33.41 16.52 3.39
N VAL A 316 33.73 15.22 3.29
CA VAL A 316 33.21 14.34 2.24
C VAL A 316 31.75 14.00 2.57
N LEU A 317 30.83 14.38 1.71
CA LEU A 317 29.40 14.17 1.89
C LEU A 317 28.97 12.93 1.10
N VAL A 318 28.53 11.87 1.80
CA VAL A 318 28.02 10.65 1.18
C VAL A 318 26.58 10.44 1.63
N THR A 319 25.65 10.44 0.67
CA THR A 319 24.22 10.28 0.98
C THR A 319 23.54 9.30 0.04
N ALA A 320 22.50 8.63 0.52
CA ALA A 320 21.74 7.65 -0.25
C ALA A 320 21.17 8.28 -1.53
N ALA A 321 21.32 7.59 -2.67
CA ALA A 321 20.75 8.05 -3.95
C ALA A 321 19.22 8.12 -3.92
N GLY A 322 18.57 7.48 -2.96
CA GLY A 322 17.12 7.34 -2.85
C GLY A 322 16.69 5.97 -3.33
N ASN A 323 15.49 5.55 -2.90
CA ASN A 323 14.88 4.31 -3.33
C ASN A 323 13.57 4.64 -4.05
N ASN A 324 13.23 3.81 -5.03
CA ASN A 324 11.93 3.81 -5.69
C ASN A 324 11.44 2.37 -5.81
N PHE A 325 10.18 2.19 -6.18
CA PHE A 325 9.62 0.87 -6.40
C PHE A 325 9.48 0.62 -7.89
N ALA A 326 10.00 -0.51 -8.35
CA ALA A 326 9.93 -0.92 -9.74
C ALA A 326 8.46 -0.91 -10.24
N ALA A 327 8.25 -0.41 -11.46
CA ALA A 327 6.94 -0.27 -12.10
C ALA A 327 5.89 0.61 -11.39
N ARG A 328 6.26 1.38 -10.36
CA ARG A 328 5.38 2.39 -9.75
C ARG A 328 5.58 3.80 -10.34
N PRO A 329 4.53 4.65 -10.32
CA PRO A 329 4.62 6.06 -10.71
C PRO A 329 5.25 6.88 -9.58
N MET A 330 6.55 6.67 -9.33
CA MET A 330 7.33 7.38 -8.33
C MET A 330 8.61 7.97 -8.96
N PRO A 331 9.20 9.01 -8.34
CA PRO A 331 10.49 9.52 -8.78
C PRO A 331 11.57 8.46 -8.83
N ARG A 332 12.15 8.28 -10.03
CA ARG A 332 13.16 7.23 -10.30
C ARG A 332 14.59 7.75 -10.25
N THR A 333 14.73 9.08 -10.24
CA THR A 333 16.03 9.74 -10.29
C THR A 333 16.56 10.06 -8.89
N ILE A 334 17.86 10.31 -8.80
CA ILE A 334 18.55 10.56 -7.53
C ILE A 334 17.89 11.71 -6.76
N VAL A 335 17.58 11.50 -5.49
CA VAL A 335 16.89 12.46 -4.60
C VAL A 335 17.84 13.45 -3.93
N PHE A 336 17.34 14.53 -3.33
CA PHE A 336 18.18 15.46 -2.56
C PHE A 336 18.43 14.92 -1.14
N PRO A 337 19.59 15.22 -0.52
CA PRO A 337 20.69 16.04 -1.02
C PRO A 337 21.65 15.29 -1.96
N ALA A 338 21.52 13.98 -2.16
CA ALA A 338 22.40 13.21 -3.03
C ALA A 338 22.48 13.79 -4.44
N ARG A 339 21.41 14.41 -4.93
CA ARG A 339 21.29 15.08 -6.22
C ARG A 339 22.17 16.33 -6.38
N TYR A 340 22.64 16.94 -5.29
CA TYR A 340 23.62 18.02 -5.40
C TYR A 340 24.98 17.44 -5.83
N ARG A 341 25.67 18.10 -6.78
CA ARG A 341 26.94 17.58 -7.32
C ARG A 341 28.07 17.50 -6.29
N ARG A 342 28.06 18.42 -5.30
CA ARG A 342 28.99 18.42 -4.15
C ARG A 342 28.76 17.26 -3.18
N VAL A 343 27.65 16.53 -3.32
CA VAL A 343 27.34 15.32 -2.55
C VAL A 343 27.59 14.09 -3.41
N LEU A 344 28.23 13.08 -2.84
CA LEU A 344 28.45 11.79 -3.48
C LEU A 344 27.19 10.93 -3.29
N ALA A 345 26.54 10.58 -4.40
CA ALA A 345 25.33 9.77 -4.37
C ALA A 345 25.69 8.28 -4.33
N ALA A 346 25.21 7.57 -3.31
CA ALA A 346 25.42 6.13 -3.17
C ALA A 346 24.34 5.35 -3.92
N CYS A 347 24.71 4.71 -5.03
CA CYS A 347 23.88 3.80 -5.80
C CYS A 347 24.11 2.34 -5.37
N GLY A 348 23.18 1.45 -5.71
CA GLY A 348 23.25 0.04 -5.28
C GLY A 348 23.74 -0.93 -6.35
N VAL A 349 24.50 -1.95 -5.94
CA VAL A 349 25.03 -3.05 -6.76
C VAL A 349 24.73 -4.38 -6.09
N MET A 350 24.14 -5.32 -6.82
CA MET A 350 23.79 -6.63 -6.28
C MET A 350 24.98 -7.61 -6.31
N ALA A 351 24.88 -8.70 -5.54
CA ALA A 351 25.93 -9.72 -5.43
C ALA A 351 26.33 -10.38 -6.77
N ASP A 352 25.43 -10.42 -7.76
CA ASP A 352 25.72 -10.96 -9.09
C ASP A 352 26.34 -9.93 -10.06
N GLY A 353 26.57 -8.70 -9.59
CA GLY A 353 27.14 -7.61 -10.38
C GLY A 353 26.13 -6.82 -11.21
N ARG A 354 24.82 -7.08 -11.12
CA ARG A 354 23.81 -6.15 -11.67
C ARG A 354 23.66 -4.91 -10.78
N ALA A 355 23.13 -3.83 -11.34
CA ALA A 355 22.70 -2.70 -10.54
C ALA A 355 21.49 -3.10 -9.67
N TYR A 356 21.34 -2.49 -8.50
CA TYR A 356 20.13 -2.58 -7.69
C TYR A 356 19.02 -1.70 -8.30
N ALA A 357 18.64 -2.05 -9.52
CA ALA A 357 17.70 -1.38 -10.39
C ALA A 357 17.18 -2.41 -11.41
N ASP A 358 16.14 -2.06 -12.15
CA ASP A 358 15.48 -2.96 -13.11
C ASP A 358 15.02 -4.27 -12.42
N LEU A 359 14.56 -4.17 -11.17
CA LEU A 359 14.02 -5.29 -10.38
C LEU A 359 12.56 -5.59 -10.74
N ASP A 360 12.04 -6.72 -10.25
CA ASP A 360 10.67 -7.13 -10.57
C ASP A 360 9.64 -6.11 -10.03
N PRO A 361 8.51 -5.89 -10.73
CA PRO A 361 7.48 -4.93 -10.35
C PRO A 361 7.06 -5.02 -8.87
N GLY A 362 7.02 -3.89 -8.17
CA GLY A 362 6.70 -3.85 -6.73
C GLY A 362 7.90 -4.07 -5.81
N THR A 363 9.10 -4.34 -6.35
CA THR A 363 10.33 -4.46 -5.56
C THR A 363 10.98 -3.09 -5.34
N MET A 364 11.37 -2.79 -4.10
CA MET A 364 12.21 -1.62 -3.82
C MET A 364 13.54 -1.78 -4.54
N GLN A 365 13.95 -0.73 -5.24
CA GLN A 365 15.20 -0.62 -5.98
C GLN A 365 15.82 0.76 -5.75
N GLY A 366 17.10 0.91 -6.07
CA GLY A 366 17.81 2.17 -5.97
C GLY A 366 17.43 3.14 -7.09
N SER A 367 17.27 4.40 -6.73
CA SER A 367 17.18 5.49 -7.70
C SER A 367 18.54 5.73 -8.36
N HIS A 368 18.51 5.97 -9.67
CA HIS A 368 19.70 6.31 -10.44
C HIS A 368 19.36 7.32 -11.52
N GLY A 369 20.39 7.93 -12.10
CA GLY A 369 20.21 9.02 -13.04
C GLY A 369 19.74 10.32 -12.38
N PRO A 370 19.51 11.35 -13.19
CA PRO A 370 19.71 11.40 -14.64
C PRO A 370 21.20 11.44 -14.98
N PRO A 371 21.55 11.29 -16.28
CA PRO A 371 22.94 11.28 -16.73
C PRO A 371 23.79 12.44 -16.21
N SER A 372 23.24 13.67 -16.08
CA SER A 372 23.99 14.81 -15.56
C SER A 372 24.48 14.67 -14.11
N LYS A 373 23.84 13.79 -13.31
CA LYS A 373 24.21 13.52 -11.93
C LYS A 373 25.18 12.33 -11.78
N MET A 374 25.13 11.35 -12.68
CA MET A 374 25.93 10.13 -12.61
C MET A 374 27.46 10.31 -12.53
N PRO A 375 28.10 11.39 -13.06
CA PRO A 375 29.51 11.66 -12.82
C PRO A 375 29.91 11.77 -11.35
N THR A 376 28.93 11.99 -10.47
CA THR A 376 29.12 12.20 -9.03
C THR A 376 28.45 11.13 -8.17
N ALA A 377 28.07 10.00 -8.78
CA ALA A 377 27.51 8.82 -8.12
C ALA A 377 28.54 7.66 -8.10
N LEU A 378 28.39 6.75 -7.15
CA LEU A 378 29.22 5.55 -7.02
C LEU A 378 28.37 4.38 -6.51
N GLY A 379 28.65 3.17 -6.99
CA GLY A 379 27.95 1.96 -6.57
C GLY A 379 28.63 1.25 -5.40
N ALA A 380 27.85 0.80 -4.43
CA ALA A 380 28.29 -0.16 -3.41
C ALA A 380 27.22 -1.25 -3.19
N TYR A 381 27.59 -2.30 -2.47
CA TYR A 381 26.81 -3.53 -2.46
C TYR A 381 25.51 -3.41 -1.65
N THR A 382 24.40 -3.79 -2.27
CA THR A 382 23.04 -3.89 -1.72
C THR A 382 22.17 -4.61 -2.75
N PRO A 383 21.13 -5.37 -2.36
CA PRO A 383 20.71 -5.68 -1.00
C PRO A 383 21.51 -6.86 -0.44
N ASN A 384 21.00 -7.47 0.62
CA ASN A 384 21.52 -8.69 1.24
C ASN A 384 22.88 -8.51 1.90
N VAL A 385 23.11 -7.33 2.49
CA VAL A 385 24.31 -7.02 3.28
C VAL A 385 23.95 -6.98 4.77
N PRO A 386 24.94 -6.99 5.68
CA PRO A 386 24.66 -7.04 7.11
C PRO A 386 23.79 -5.89 7.62
N TRP A 387 22.87 -6.18 8.55
CA TRP A 387 21.92 -5.20 9.07
C TRP A 387 21.72 -5.40 10.58
N ALA A 388 22.21 -4.49 11.42
CA ALA A 388 22.13 -4.65 12.87
C ALA A 388 20.72 -4.33 13.39
N GLN A 389 20.17 -5.24 14.19
CA GLN A 389 18.80 -5.12 14.67
C GLN A 389 18.76 -4.39 16.01
N ILE A 390 18.02 -3.28 16.08
CA ILE A 390 17.86 -2.50 17.32
C ILE A 390 17.17 -3.31 18.42
N ASP A 391 17.56 -3.07 19.69
CA ASP A 391 17.14 -3.78 20.91
C ASP A 391 17.60 -5.24 20.98
N CYS A 392 18.28 -5.72 19.95
CA CYS A 392 18.70 -7.11 19.82
C CYS A 392 20.20 -7.20 19.93
N GLY A 393 20.70 -7.07 21.17
CA GLY A 393 22.08 -6.70 21.46
C GLY A 393 23.20 -7.49 20.76
N LYS A 394 22.95 -8.63 20.10
CA LYS A 394 23.95 -9.39 19.34
C LYS A 394 23.56 -9.72 17.89
N VAL A 395 22.38 -9.33 17.43
CA VAL A 395 21.78 -9.84 16.20
C VAL A 395 22.09 -8.94 15.03
N VAL A 396 22.62 -9.55 13.99
CA VAL A 396 22.99 -8.89 12.75
C VAL A 396 22.37 -9.71 11.64
N ASP A 397 21.31 -9.19 11.05
CA ASP A 397 20.62 -9.79 9.92
C ASP A 397 21.46 -9.67 8.64
N MET A 398 21.02 -10.36 7.59
CA MET A 398 21.64 -10.33 6.27
C MET A 398 20.69 -9.82 5.19
N ASP A 399 19.60 -9.15 5.56
CA ASP A 399 18.58 -8.59 4.65
C ASP A 399 18.78 -7.09 4.34
N GLY A 400 19.89 -6.50 4.79
CA GLY A 400 20.18 -5.07 4.62
C GLY A 400 20.06 -4.63 3.18
N ALA A 401 19.16 -3.68 2.92
CA ALA A 401 18.74 -3.29 1.59
C ALA A 401 18.61 -1.77 1.41
N GLY A 402 18.43 -1.34 0.16
CA GLY A 402 18.33 0.07 -0.20
C GLY A 402 19.67 0.76 -0.41
N THR A 403 19.62 1.93 -1.03
CA THR A 403 20.80 2.82 -1.17
C THR A 403 21.32 3.30 0.18
N SER A 404 20.51 3.19 1.23
CA SER A 404 20.89 3.34 2.64
C SER A 404 21.96 2.35 3.11
N ALA A 405 21.99 1.13 2.58
CA ALA A 405 23.01 0.13 2.90
C ALA A 405 24.32 0.31 2.10
N ALA A 406 24.22 0.90 0.89
CA ALA A 406 25.38 1.26 0.06
C ALA A 406 26.13 2.49 0.61
N THR A 407 25.40 3.48 1.14
CA THR A 407 25.92 4.74 1.71
C THR A 407 27.05 4.56 2.74
N PRO A 408 26.89 3.75 3.81
CA PRO A 408 27.90 3.59 4.84
C PRO A 408 29.18 2.93 4.32
N GLN A 409 29.10 2.05 3.31
CA GLN A 409 30.26 1.40 2.71
C GLN A 409 31.14 2.39 1.94
N ILE A 410 30.53 3.30 1.18
CA ILE A 410 31.25 4.36 0.46
C ILE A 410 31.86 5.36 1.45
N ALA A 411 31.11 5.75 2.49
CA ALA A 411 31.62 6.61 3.55
C ALA A 411 32.79 5.97 4.31
N ALA A 412 32.73 4.65 4.56
CA ALA A 412 33.82 3.91 5.16
C ALA A 412 35.07 3.85 4.27
N ALA A 413 34.92 3.60 2.96
CA ALA A 413 36.05 3.62 2.04
C ALA A 413 36.70 5.01 1.94
N ALA A 414 35.91 6.08 1.95
CA ALA A 414 36.42 7.45 2.08
C ALA A 414 37.22 7.65 3.37
N ALA A 415 36.72 7.14 4.50
CA ALA A 415 37.40 7.22 5.79
C ALA A 415 38.71 6.42 5.83
N LEU A 416 38.74 5.21 5.26
CA LEU A 416 39.96 4.40 5.14
C LEU A 416 41.00 5.09 4.27
N TRP A 417 40.61 5.62 3.11
CA TRP A 417 41.53 6.37 2.26
C TRP A 417 42.09 7.60 2.98
N LEU A 418 41.23 8.36 3.66
CA LEU A 418 41.65 9.49 4.47
C LEU A 418 42.58 9.07 5.60
N ALA A 419 42.35 7.93 6.26
CA ALA A 419 43.21 7.44 7.34
C ALA A 419 44.64 7.16 6.85
N GLU A 420 44.80 6.58 5.66
CA GLU A 420 46.12 6.32 5.09
C GLU A 420 46.84 7.59 4.66
N HIS A 421 46.10 8.53 4.06
CA HIS A 421 46.67 9.68 3.37
C HIS A 421 46.48 11.01 4.11
N PHE A 422 46.05 10.97 5.37
CA PHE A 422 45.57 12.14 6.11
C PHE A 422 46.60 13.27 6.18
N ASP A 423 47.86 12.91 6.42
CA ASP A 423 48.94 13.88 6.59
C ASP A 423 49.25 14.61 5.29
N ALA A 424 49.11 13.95 4.14
CA ALA A 424 49.30 14.57 2.83
C ALA A 424 48.13 15.51 2.48
N VAL A 425 46.89 15.03 2.60
CA VAL A 425 45.70 15.83 2.22
C VAL A 425 45.38 16.95 3.19
N SER A 426 45.85 16.86 4.44
CA SER A 426 45.72 17.96 5.42
C SER A 426 46.66 19.12 5.14
N GLN A 427 47.69 18.92 4.31
CA GLN A 427 48.60 19.98 3.85
C GLN A 427 48.10 20.67 2.58
N TYR A 428 46.98 20.25 2.01
CA TYR A 428 46.43 20.92 0.84
C TYR A 428 46.06 22.38 1.15
N PRO A 429 46.35 23.33 0.23
CA PRO A 429 46.13 24.76 0.48
C PRO A 429 44.69 25.14 0.79
N LYS A 430 43.72 24.35 0.32
CA LYS A 430 42.28 24.59 0.53
C LYS A 430 41.59 23.30 1.01
N PRO A 431 40.73 23.35 2.05
CA PRO A 431 40.14 22.13 2.62
C PRO A 431 39.29 21.31 1.63
N TRP A 432 38.52 21.95 0.74
CA TRP A 432 37.71 21.25 -0.28
C TRP A 432 38.52 20.29 -1.16
N MET A 433 39.83 20.54 -1.34
CA MET A 433 40.70 19.67 -2.13
C MET A 433 40.76 18.25 -1.56
N ARG A 434 40.60 18.12 -0.22
CA ARG A 434 40.48 16.80 0.42
C ARG A 434 39.31 16.01 -0.14
N VAL A 435 38.16 16.66 -0.36
CA VAL A 435 36.95 16.01 -0.89
C VAL A 435 37.20 15.51 -2.30
N GLU A 436 37.77 16.34 -3.17
CA GLU A 436 38.04 15.94 -4.56
C GLU A 436 39.15 14.90 -4.68
N ALA A 437 40.14 14.91 -3.78
CA ALA A 437 41.15 13.85 -3.74
C ALA A 437 40.54 12.49 -3.38
N VAL A 438 39.68 12.44 -2.35
CA VAL A 438 38.93 11.23 -1.99
C VAL A 438 38.05 10.77 -3.15
N ARG A 439 37.28 11.68 -3.76
CA ARG A 439 36.41 11.35 -4.90
C ARG A 439 37.22 10.78 -6.05
N ARG A 440 38.35 11.38 -6.38
CA ARG A 440 39.23 10.92 -7.45
C ARG A 440 39.78 9.52 -7.17
N ALA A 441 40.26 9.27 -5.95
CA ALA A 441 40.70 7.94 -5.55
C ALA A 441 39.59 6.90 -5.68
N LEU A 442 38.40 7.16 -5.13
CA LEU A 442 37.26 6.24 -5.21
C LEU A 442 36.77 6.03 -6.65
N PHE A 443 36.78 7.08 -7.48
CA PHE A 443 36.23 7.01 -8.84
C PHE A 443 37.21 6.39 -9.82
N GLU A 444 38.50 6.68 -9.75
CA GLU A 444 39.48 6.13 -10.69
C GLU A 444 39.72 4.63 -10.48
N THR A 445 39.58 4.15 -9.23
CA THR A 445 39.81 2.74 -8.90
C THR A 445 38.55 1.88 -8.91
N ALA A 446 37.36 2.49 -8.96
CA ALA A 446 36.10 1.76 -9.05
C ALA A 446 36.05 0.86 -10.30
N ALA A 447 35.53 -0.35 -10.12
CA ALA A 447 35.36 -1.29 -11.22
C ALA A 447 34.31 -0.77 -12.20
N LYS A 448 34.74 -0.47 -13.42
CA LYS A 448 33.88 0.10 -14.48
C LYS A 448 32.98 -0.94 -15.13
N THR A 449 33.28 -2.22 -14.96
CA THR A 449 32.48 -3.34 -15.49
C THR A 449 32.26 -4.37 -14.40
N THR A 450 31.19 -5.13 -14.56
CA THR A 450 30.89 -6.31 -13.73
C THR A 450 30.66 -7.52 -14.65
N ALA A 451 30.42 -8.69 -14.06
CA ALA A 451 30.02 -9.88 -14.83
C ALA A 451 28.71 -9.69 -15.61
N ARG A 452 27.88 -8.70 -15.25
CA ARG A 452 26.54 -8.49 -15.81
C ARG A 452 26.33 -7.11 -16.42
N MET A 453 27.27 -6.17 -16.25
CA MET A 453 27.18 -4.81 -16.78
C MET A 453 28.49 -4.40 -17.47
N GLY A 454 28.37 -3.99 -18.74
CA GLY A 454 29.44 -3.28 -19.45
C GLY A 454 29.56 -1.82 -18.98
N ALA A 455 30.63 -1.13 -19.40
CA ALA A 455 31.00 0.19 -18.87
C ALA A 455 29.90 1.26 -19.02
N ALA A 456 29.16 1.25 -20.13
CA ALA A 456 28.07 2.19 -20.35
C ALA A 456 26.91 2.01 -19.36
N LYS A 457 26.42 0.77 -19.19
CA LYS A 457 25.32 0.46 -18.26
C LYS A 457 25.75 0.67 -16.81
N THR A 458 27.00 0.34 -16.47
CA THR A 458 27.58 0.66 -15.17
C THR A 458 27.50 2.17 -14.90
N PHE A 459 27.92 3.00 -15.85
CA PHE A 459 27.88 4.45 -15.69
C PHE A 459 26.46 5.00 -15.56
N GLU A 460 25.54 4.49 -16.37
CA GLU A 460 24.13 4.89 -16.38
C GLU A 460 23.41 4.59 -15.05
N THR A 461 23.74 3.47 -14.41
CA THR A 461 22.99 2.97 -13.24
C THR A 461 23.69 3.22 -11.91
N ILE A 462 25.03 3.16 -11.87
CA ILE A 462 25.80 3.30 -10.62
C ILE A 462 26.95 4.31 -10.71
N GLY A 463 27.07 5.03 -11.83
CA GLY A 463 27.96 6.17 -11.97
C GLY A 463 29.40 5.75 -12.15
N GLN A 464 30.27 6.14 -11.23
CA GLN A 464 31.71 5.94 -11.39
C GLN A 464 32.13 4.47 -11.28
N GLY A 465 31.23 3.53 -10.99
CA GLY A 465 31.49 2.10 -10.99
C GLY A 465 31.23 1.46 -9.63
N VAL A 466 31.64 0.21 -9.48
CA VAL A 466 31.53 -0.53 -8.21
C VAL A 466 32.72 -0.19 -7.32
N LEU A 467 32.44 0.16 -6.07
CA LEU A 467 33.43 0.47 -5.05
C LEU A 467 34.46 -0.67 -4.89
N LYS A 468 35.74 -0.30 -4.86
CA LYS A 468 36.90 -1.16 -4.58
C LYS A 468 37.82 -0.47 -3.58
N ALA A 469 37.63 -0.74 -2.29
CA ALA A 469 38.21 0.02 -1.19
C ALA A 469 39.72 -0.16 -1.07
N ASP A 470 40.26 -1.37 -1.28
CA ASP A 470 41.70 -1.62 -1.26
C ASP A 470 42.41 -1.00 -2.47
N ALA A 471 41.79 -1.09 -3.65
CA ALA A 471 42.26 -0.39 -4.83
C ALA A 471 42.30 1.12 -4.59
N ALA A 472 41.22 1.71 -4.04
CA ALA A 472 41.18 3.12 -3.67
C ALA A 472 42.27 3.46 -2.65
N LEU A 473 42.44 2.67 -1.58
CA LEU A 473 43.47 2.87 -0.56
C LEU A 473 44.89 2.96 -1.14
N SER A 474 45.16 2.16 -2.20
CA SER A 474 46.43 2.16 -2.93
C SER A 474 46.63 3.39 -3.82
N PHE A 475 45.59 4.16 -4.08
CA PHE A 475 45.65 5.34 -4.93
C PHE A 475 46.31 6.49 -4.18
N ALA A 476 47.46 6.94 -4.69
CA ALA A 476 48.20 8.04 -4.09
C ALA A 476 47.42 9.37 -4.18
N PRO A 477 47.52 10.27 -3.18
CA PRO A 477 46.85 11.56 -3.20
C PRO A 477 47.24 12.37 -4.44
N PRO A 478 46.27 12.84 -5.25
CA PRO A 478 46.56 13.70 -6.40
C PRO A 478 47.33 14.96 -5.99
N ALA A 479 48.12 15.51 -6.91
CA ALA A 479 48.70 16.83 -6.69
C ALA A 479 47.60 17.89 -6.55
N HIS A 480 47.70 18.78 -5.56
CA HIS A 480 46.65 19.75 -5.23
C HIS A 480 46.27 20.68 -6.40
N ASN A 481 47.21 20.94 -7.32
CA ASN A 481 47.01 21.75 -8.52
C ASN A 481 46.23 21.02 -9.64
N SER A 482 46.06 19.71 -9.54
CA SER A 482 45.28 18.89 -10.47
C SER A 482 43.81 18.72 -10.04
N LEU A 483 43.45 19.24 -8.87
CA LEU A 483 42.11 19.15 -8.31
C LEU A 483 41.31 20.41 -8.67
N THR A 484 40.06 20.21 -9.07
CA THR A 484 39.16 21.29 -9.47
C THR A 484 37.96 21.32 -8.55
N MET A 485 37.67 22.50 -8.00
CA MET A 485 36.52 22.69 -7.13
C MET A 485 35.22 22.58 -7.93
N LEU A 486 34.23 21.86 -7.40
CA LEU A 486 32.91 21.79 -8.02
C LEU A 486 32.16 23.13 -7.86
N PRO A 487 31.33 23.53 -8.85
CA PRO A 487 30.44 24.67 -8.71
C PRO A 487 29.55 24.56 -7.46
N GLU A 488 29.10 25.72 -6.94
CA GLU A 488 28.15 25.74 -5.82
C GLU A 488 26.87 24.97 -6.17
N ALA A 489 26.33 24.27 -5.18
CA ALA A 489 25.02 23.66 -5.31
C ALA A 489 23.96 24.77 -5.50
N LYS A 490 22.94 24.49 -6.33
CA LYS A 490 21.82 25.40 -6.59
C LYS A 490 20.54 24.79 -6.04
N ALA A 491 19.69 25.61 -5.42
CA ALA A 491 18.42 25.17 -4.82
C ALA A 491 17.31 24.92 -5.85
N SER A 492 17.44 25.49 -7.05
CA SER A 492 16.43 25.42 -8.10
C SER A 492 17.06 25.03 -9.44
N TRP A 493 16.24 24.52 -10.35
CA TRP A 493 16.66 24.20 -11.72
C TRP A 493 17.08 25.45 -12.49
N SER A 494 18.26 25.40 -13.11
CA SER A 494 18.85 26.58 -13.78
C SER A 494 17.97 27.12 -14.92
N TRP A 495 17.18 26.28 -15.59
CA TRP A 495 16.31 26.73 -16.68
C TRP A 495 15.11 27.56 -16.18
N LEU A 496 14.75 27.48 -14.90
CA LEU A 496 13.68 28.28 -14.30
C LEU A 496 14.08 29.75 -14.13
N ASP A 497 15.37 30.08 -14.23
CA ASP A 497 15.87 31.46 -14.23
C ASP A 497 15.26 32.28 -15.38
N MET A 498 14.88 31.61 -16.49
CA MET A 498 14.18 32.23 -17.61
C MET A 498 12.76 32.72 -17.28
N LEU A 499 12.08 32.12 -16.29
CA LEU A 499 10.69 32.47 -15.95
C LEU A 499 10.58 33.78 -15.17
N THR A 500 11.66 34.16 -14.51
CA THR A 500 11.66 35.25 -13.52
C THR A 500 12.64 36.37 -13.86
N GLY A 501 13.55 36.13 -14.82
CA GLY A 501 14.28 37.13 -15.56
C GLY A 501 15.30 37.92 -14.75
N SER A 502 16.59 37.60 -14.95
CA SER A 502 17.68 38.57 -14.80
C SER A 502 18.12 39.16 -16.15
N GLY A 503 17.22 39.26 -17.14
CA GLY A 503 17.57 39.80 -18.46
C GLY A 503 16.40 40.07 -19.44
N VAL A 504 15.38 39.21 -19.51
CA VAL A 504 14.14 39.45 -20.28
C VAL A 504 13.00 38.75 -19.54
N SER A 505 12.13 39.49 -18.87
CA SER A 505 10.96 38.95 -18.17
C SER A 505 9.87 38.57 -19.17
N LEU A 506 9.40 37.31 -19.12
CA LEU A 506 8.18 36.86 -19.82
C LEU A 506 6.91 37.09 -18.99
N ALA A 507 7.02 37.54 -17.72
CA ALA A 507 5.88 37.88 -16.89
C ALA A 507 5.39 39.31 -17.18
N PRO A 508 4.08 39.54 -17.42
CA PRO A 508 3.51 40.88 -17.51
C PRO A 508 3.39 41.50 -16.12
N GLY A 509 4.08 42.62 -15.89
CA GLY A 509 4.06 43.35 -14.61
C GLY A 509 5.44 43.92 -14.25
N ALA A 510 5.50 44.66 -13.14
CA ALA A 510 6.77 45.17 -12.59
C ALA A 510 7.72 44.00 -12.26
N PRO A 511 9.06 44.17 -12.43
CA PRO A 511 10.02 43.11 -12.19
C PRO A 511 9.89 42.57 -10.75
N LEU A 512 9.76 41.25 -10.62
CA LEU A 512 9.74 40.58 -9.32
C LEU A 512 11.06 40.85 -8.60
N SER A 513 11.00 41.15 -7.30
CA SER A 513 12.22 41.20 -6.47
C SER A 513 12.94 39.84 -6.50
N GLU A 514 14.27 39.82 -6.54
CA GLU A 514 15.06 38.58 -6.59
C GLU A 514 14.69 37.54 -5.52
N PRO A 515 14.39 37.90 -4.25
CA PRO A 515 13.91 36.92 -3.27
C PRO A 515 12.61 36.23 -3.67
N ARG A 516 11.64 36.99 -4.22
CA ARG A 516 10.35 36.46 -4.68
C ARG A 516 10.50 35.61 -5.93
N ALA A 517 11.37 36.01 -6.85
CA ALA A 517 11.73 35.21 -8.02
C ALA A 517 12.35 33.86 -7.61
N ALA A 518 13.31 33.87 -6.69
CA ALA A 518 13.94 32.65 -6.17
C ALA A 518 12.95 31.71 -5.47
N MET A 519 11.97 32.25 -4.75
CA MET A 519 10.91 31.44 -4.11
C MET A 519 10.05 30.71 -5.14
N LEU A 520 9.64 31.38 -6.23
CA LEU A 520 8.86 30.75 -7.29
C LEU A 520 9.64 29.62 -7.98
N ARG A 521 10.94 29.84 -8.25
CA ARG A 521 11.81 28.81 -8.84
C ARG A 521 11.99 27.61 -7.91
N LEU A 522 12.12 27.86 -6.60
CA LEU A 522 12.24 26.80 -5.60
C LEU A 522 10.94 26.03 -5.44
N GLU A 523 9.80 26.71 -5.39
CA GLU A 523 8.47 26.09 -5.33
C GLU A 523 8.24 25.13 -6.51
N LEU A 524 8.51 25.57 -7.74
CA LEU A 524 8.45 24.71 -8.93
C LEU A 524 9.42 23.53 -8.83
N THR A 525 10.65 23.77 -8.34
CA THR A 525 11.65 22.72 -8.16
C THR A 525 11.17 21.66 -7.16
N GLN A 526 10.62 22.07 -6.02
CA GLN A 526 10.06 21.17 -5.00
C GLN A 526 8.82 20.42 -5.51
N MET A 527 7.97 21.08 -6.30
CA MET A 527 6.81 20.46 -6.92
C MET A 527 7.20 19.29 -7.83
N ALA A 528 8.27 19.43 -8.63
CA ALA A 528 8.81 18.32 -9.43
C ALA A 528 9.33 17.13 -8.62
N GLN A 529 9.53 17.28 -7.31
CA GLN A 529 9.97 16.19 -6.43
C GLN A 529 8.80 15.52 -5.71
N GLN A 530 7.62 16.12 -5.75
CA GLN A 530 6.42 15.67 -5.04
C GLN A 530 5.28 15.29 -5.99
N VAL A 531 5.30 15.78 -7.23
CA VAL A 531 4.24 15.60 -8.23
C VAL A 531 4.80 14.84 -9.44
N PRO A 532 4.45 13.56 -9.63
CA PRO A 532 5.01 12.71 -10.69
C PRO A 532 4.83 13.29 -12.10
N GLU A 533 3.71 13.97 -12.37
CA GLU A 533 3.42 14.61 -13.66
C GLU A 533 4.41 15.74 -13.98
N VAL A 534 4.82 16.48 -12.95
CA VAL A 534 5.78 17.59 -13.07
C VAL A 534 7.20 17.04 -13.27
N GLU A 535 7.58 15.98 -12.55
CA GLU A 535 8.87 15.30 -12.75
C GLU A 535 8.99 14.73 -14.18
N ALA A 536 7.96 14.00 -14.63
CA ALA A 536 7.94 13.34 -15.93
C ALA A 536 7.97 14.32 -17.12
N ALA A 537 7.68 15.60 -16.87
CA ALA A 537 7.66 16.61 -17.91
C ALA A 537 9.06 16.90 -18.48
N ILE A 538 10.13 16.75 -17.71
CA ILE A 538 11.52 16.96 -18.15
C ILE A 538 12.40 15.83 -17.61
N ALA A 539 12.98 15.02 -18.51
CA ALA A 539 13.80 13.85 -18.13
C ALA A 539 15.08 14.22 -17.34
N ASP A 540 15.71 15.35 -17.68
CA ASP A 540 16.81 15.90 -16.90
C ASP A 540 16.64 17.42 -16.73
N PRO A 541 15.99 17.87 -15.64
CA PRO A 541 15.77 19.30 -15.38
C PRO A 541 17.06 20.03 -14.96
N SER A 542 18.18 19.31 -14.82
CA SER A 542 19.48 19.89 -14.45
C SER A 542 20.27 20.39 -15.66
N LEU A 543 19.82 20.07 -16.89
CA LEU A 543 20.46 20.52 -18.12
C LEU A 543 20.31 22.03 -18.34
N PRO A 544 21.23 22.66 -19.10
CA PRO A 544 21.08 24.04 -19.56
C PRO A 544 19.76 24.26 -20.29
N SER A 545 19.19 25.47 -20.19
CA SER A 545 17.89 25.79 -20.80
C SER A 545 17.84 25.62 -22.32
N GLU A 546 18.99 25.74 -23.00
CA GLU A 546 19.14 25.55 -24.44
C GLU A 546 18.95 24.08 -24.85
N GLU A 547 19.28 23.15 -23.95
CA GLU A 547 19.17 21.70 -24.16
C GLU A 547 17.78 21.17 -23.78
N ILE A 548 16.95 21.98 -23.10
CA ILE A 548 15.57 21.63 -22.75
C ILE A 548 14.60 22.26 -23.76
N SER A 549 13.89 21.41 -24.50
CA SER A 549 12.94 21.86 -25.52
C SER A 549 11.86 22.79 -24.94
N GLY A 550 11.42 23.77 -25.72
CA GLY A 550 10.35 24.69 -25.32
C GLY A 550 9.04 23.96 -24.99
N VAL A 551 8.78 22.85 -25.68
CA VAL A 551 7.63 21.97 -25.43
C VAL A 551 7.73 21.28 -24.06
N ALA A 552 8.90 20.74 -23.72
CA ALA A 552 9.09 20.10 -22.42
C ALA A 552 8.98 21.11 -21.27
N ARG A 553 9.52 22.32 -21.46
CA ARG A 553 9.37 23.44 -20.52
C ARG A 553 7.91 23.87 -20.34
N ARG A 554 7.16 24.04 -21.43
CA ARG A 554 5.73 24.39 -21.36
C ARG A 554 4.92 23.29 -20.66
N ARG A 555 5.14 22.02 -21.01
CA ARG A 555 4.49 20.87 -20.36
C ARG A 555 4.75 20.83 -18.86
N TYR A 556 5.98 21.17 -18.44
CA TYR A 556 6.33 21.26 -17.02
C TYR A 556 5.51 22.33 -16.29
N LEU A 557 5.34 23.51 -16.90
CA LEU A 557 4.55 24.61 -16.33
C LEU A 557 3.05 24.31 -16.31
N GLU A 558 2.53 23.66 -17.36
CA GLU A 558 1.14 23.20 -17.42
C GLU A 558 0.87 22.16 -16.33
N ALA A 559 1.73 21.14 -16.20
CA ALA A 559 1.63 20.14 -15.14
C ALA A 559 1.69 20.79 -13.75
N ALA A 560 2.56 21.79 -13.56
CA ALA A 560 2.66 22.54 -12.32
C ALA A 560 1.37 23.31 -11.99
N LEU A 561 0.70 23.89 -13.00
CA LEU A 561 -0.56 24.61 -12.80
C LEU A 561 -1.74 23.66 -12.54
N ASP A 562 -1.83 22.56 -13.28
CA ASP A 562 -3.00 21.67 -13.30
C ASP A 562 -2.97 20.62 -12.18
N HIS A 563 -1.79 20.09 -11.84
CA HIS A 563 -1.62 18.99 -10.87
C HIS A 563 -0.90 19.42 -9.59
N GLY A 564 -0.19 20.56 -9.63
CA GLY A 564 0.80 20.92 -8.61
C GLY A 564 0.30 21.64 -7.36
N ASN A 565 -0.99 21.98 -7.29
CA ASN A 565 -1.55 22.87 -6.25
C ASN A 565 -0.64 24.10 -5.96
N PRO A 566 -0.30 24.94 -6.96
CA PRO A 566 0.63 26.04 -6.78
C PRO A 566 0.07 27.11 -5.82
N SER A 567 0.96 27.76 -5.08
CA SER A 567 0.63 28.94 -4.25
C SER A 567 -0.06 30.01 -5.08
N ARG A 568 -0.83 30.90 -4.44
CA ARG A 568 -1.54 31.99 -5.14
C ARG A 568 -0.59 32.83 -6.01
N PRO A 569 0.61 33.23 -5.52
CA PRO A 569 1.58 33.94 -6.36
C PRO A 569 2.09 33.11 -7.54
N LEU A 570 2.40 31.83 -7.34
CA LEU A 570 2.87 30.97 -8.43
C LEU A 570 1.76 30.72 -9.46
N ARG A 571 0.53 30.49 -9.01
CA ARG A 571 -0.65 30.33 -9.87
C ARG A 571 -0.84 31.54 -10.79
N GLN A 572 -0.77 32.75 -10.28
CA GLN A 572 -0.88 33.98 -11.08
C GLN A 572 0.21 34.06 -12.16
N VAL A 573 1.44 33.71 -11.81
CA VAL A 573 2.57 33.70 -12.77
C VAL A 573 2.36 32.62 -13.84
N LEU A 574 1.93 31.41 -13.46
CA LEU A 574 1.68 30.32 -14.39
C LEU A 574 0.49 30.58 -15.32
N GLU A 575 -0.64 31.08 -14.79
CA GLU A 575 -1.82 31.45 -15.59
C GLU A 575 -1.48 32.52 -16.63
N SER A 576 -0.65 33.49 -16.24
CA SER A 576 -0.17 34.52 -17.14
C SER A 576 0.81 34.01 -18.20
N LEU A 577 1.79 33.17 -17.82
CA LEU A 577 2.78 32.61 -18.76
C LEU A 577 2.17 31.62 -19.75
N LEU A 578 1.06 30.98 -19.37
CA LEU A 578 0.32 30.02 -20.18
C LEU A 578 -0.88 30.65 -20.91
N GLU A 579 -1.05 31.98 -20.82
CA GLU A 579 -2.13 32.74 -21.47
C GLU A 579 -3.55 32.27 -21.11
N ARG A 580 -3.73 31.65 -19.92
CA ARG A 580 -5.02 31.21 -19.40
C ARG A 580 -5.67 32.35 -18.62
N SER A 581 -6.37 33.25 -19.32
CA SER A 581 -7.07 34.38 -18.67
C SER A 581 -8.14 33.90 -17.70
N ALA A 582 -8.10 34.44 -16.47
CA ALA A 582 -9.18 34.31 -15.49
C ALA A 582 -10.46 34.95 -16.05
N GLY A 583 -11.39 34.11 -16.53
CA GLY A 583 -12.69 34.53 -17.06
C GLY A 583 -13.52 35.26 -16.01
N GLY A 584 -13.70 36.57 -16.23
CA GLY A 584 -14.46 37.46 -15.36
C GLY A 584 -15.97 37.19 -15.37
N GLY A 585 -16.55 37.34 -14.18
CA GLY A 585 -18.00 37.46 -13.96
C GLY A 585 -18.27 38.52 -12.91
N GLY A 586 -17.89 39.77 -13.19
CA GLY A 586 -18.20 40.93 -12.35
C GLY A 586 -18.87 42.03 -13.17
N THR A 587 -20.18 42.21 -13.00
CA THR A 587 -20.86 43.46 -13.32
C THR A 587 -20.85 44.36 -12.09
N THR A 588 -20.25 45.54 -12.24
CA THR A 588 -20.24 46.63 -11.24
C THR A 588 -21.48 47.51 -11.42
N GLY A 589 -21.97 48.09 -10.32
CA GLY A 589 -22.81 49.29 -10.34
C GLY A 589 -24.16 49.16 -9.62
N GLY A 590 -24.15 49.38 -8.30
CA GLY A 590 -25.37 49.58 -7.50
C GLY A 590 -25.06 49.64 -6.01
N SER A 591 -24.80 50.84 -5.51
CA SER A 591 -24.66 51.11 -4.08
C SER A 591 -26.01 50.96 -3.39
N GLU A 592 -26.31 49.77 -2.89
CA GLU A 592 -27.32 49.57 -1.85
C GLU A 592 -26.76 48.56 -0.86
N GLN A 593 -26.90 48.88 0.43
CA GLN A 593 -26.51 48.01 1.55
C GLN A 593 -27.03 46.60 1.31
N ARG A 594 -26.17 45.68 0.86
CA ARG A 594 -26.54 44.28 0.72
C ARG A 594 -26.66 43.68 2.11
N ARG A 595 -27.90 43.43 2.51
CA ARG A 595 -28.25 42.60 3.67
C ARG A 595 -27.37 41.34 3.66
N PRO A 596 -26.89 40.91 4.84
CA PRO A 596 -25.97 39.78 4.94
C PRO A 596 -26.51 38.59 4.17
N ILE A 597 -25.66 38.00 3.32
CA ILE A 597 -26.00 36.74 2.64
C ILE A 597 -26.12 35.71 3.76
N VAL A 598 -27.37 35.33 4.07
CA VAL A 598 -27.66 34.26 5.03
C VAL A 598 -27.14 32.96 4.41
N ARG A 599 -25.93 32.60 4.79
CA ARG A 599 -25.39 31.28 4.51
C ARG A 599 -25.98 30.35 5.56
N LYS A 600 -26.94 29.52 5.15
CA LYS A 600 -27.39 28.44 6.02
C LYS A 600 -26.18 27.54 6.24
N GLN A 601 -25.80 27.35 7.50
CA GLN A 601 -24.75 26.39 7.86
C GLN A 601 -25.12 25.08 7.19
N LYS A 602 -24.23 24.56 6.32
CA LYS A 602 -24.43 23.27 5.70
C LYS A 602 -24.52 22.28 6.84
N GLN A 603 -25.71 21.74 7.08
CA GLN A 603 -25.86 20.71 8.09
C GLN A 603 -24.97 19.54 7.68
N PRO A 604 -24.15 19.02 8.60
CA PRO A 604 -23.39 17.81 8.31
C PRO A 604 -24.36 16.71 7.88
N PRO A 605 -23.93 15.77 7.01
CA PRO A 605 -24.73 14.59 6.72
C PRO A 605 -25.11 13.89 8.05
N PRO A 606 -26.28 13.23 8.13
CA PRO A 606 -26.67 12.53 9.33
C PRO A 606 -25.59 11.49 9.72
N PRO A 607 -25.33 11.31 11.03
CA PRO A 607 -24.44 10.25 11.48
C PRO A 607 -24.96 8.88 11.05
N ARG A 608 -24.09 7.87 11.08
CA ARG A 608 -24.49 6.47 10.85
C ARG A 608 -25.52 6.06 11.91
N ARG A 609 -26.51 5.26 11.52
CA ARG A 609 -27.49 4.65 12.43
C ARG A 609 -26.80 3.55 13.23
N ARG A 610 -26.99 3.56 14.54
CA ARG A 610 -26.43 2.57 15.46
C ARG A 610 -27.51 1.58 15.86
N LEU A 611 -27.24 0.28 15.74
CA LEU A 611 -28.17 -0.78 16.12
C LEU A 611 -27.44 -1.85 16.92
N ARG A 612 -28.00 -2.20 18.08
CA ARG A 612 -27.57 -3.32 18.92
C ARG A 612 -27.88 -4.64 18.23
N ILE A 613 -26.97 -5.59 18.33
CA ILE A 613 -27.08 -6.94 17.79
C ILE A 613 -26.53 -7.95 18.79
N TYR A 614 -26.84 -9.23 18.58
CA TYR A 614 -26.07 -10.30 19.20
C TYR A 614 -24.71 -10.42 18.51
N ALA A 615 -23.63 -10.27 19.28
CA ALA A 615 -22.27 -10.51 18.80
C ALA A 615 -21.94 -12.01 18.80
N LEU A 616 -22.49 -12.74 19.79
CA LEU A 616 -22.40 -14.19 19.92
C LEU A 616 -23.79 -14.81 19.79
N ASP A 617 -23.86 -16.06 19.35
CA ASP A 617 -25.13 -16.79 19.34
C ASP A 617 -25.75 -16.82 20.75
N PRO A 618 -27.07 -16.55 20.92
CA PRO A 618 -27.72 -16.55 22.22
C PRO A 618 -27.54 -17.84 23.03
N SER A 619 -27.32 -18.98 22.37
CA SER A 619 -27.04 -20.26 23.03
C SER A 619 -25.68 -20.31 23.76
N ILE A 620 -24.69 -19.54 23.29
CA ILE A 620 -23.33 -19.45 23.84
C ILE A 620 -23.26 -18.37 24.93
N ALA A 621 -24.09 -17.33 24.80
CA ALA A 621 -24.08 -16.15 25.65
C ALA A 621 -24.76 -16.32 27.03
N LYS A 622 -25.18 -17.55 27.38
CA LYS A 622 -25.88 -17.88 28.64
C LYS A 622 -24.92 -18.19 29.81
N SER A 623 -23.62 -18.01 29.63
CA SER A 623 -22.61 -18.09 30.70
C SER A 623 -22.36 -16.72 31.32
N LEU A 624 -22.19 -16.65 32.65
CA LEU A 624 -21.81 -15.41 33.36
C LEU A 624 -20.52 -14.79 32.82
N ASP A 625 -19.62 -15.63 32.29
CA ASP A 625 -18.34 -15.16 31.76
C ASP A 625 -18.52 -14.36 30.45
N SER A 626 -19.50 -14.69 29.60
CA SER A 626 -19.69 -14.10 28.27
C SER A 626 -20.71 -12.95 28.22
N VAL A 627 -21.36 -12.60 29.34
CA VAL A 627 -22.39 -11.53 29.40
C VAL A 627 -21.87 -10.19 28.90
N SER A 628 -20.61 -9.84 29.19
CA SER A 628 -20.03 -8.55 28.81
C SER A 628 -19.83 -8.37 27.30
N VAL A 629 -19.94 -9.44 26.50
CA VAL A 629 -19.77 -9.41 25.02
C VAL A 629 -20.87 -10.11 24.25
N ASN A 630 -21.97 -10.44 24.91
CA ASN A 630 -23.14 -11.00 24.25
C ASN A 630 -23.69 -10.03 23.17
N GLU A 631 -23.61 -8.74 23.45
CA GLU A 631 -24.13 -7.69 22.56
C GLU A 631 -23.03 -6.76 22.05
N THR A 632 -23.20 -6.27 20.83
CA THR A 632 -22.39 -5.18 20.26
C THR A 632 -23.28 -4.24 19.45
N THR A 633 -22.74 -3.09 19.03
CA THR A 633 -23.47 -2.08 18.24
C THR A 633 -22.84 -1.91 16.87
N LEU A 634 -23.62 -2.17 15.82
CA LEU A 634 -23.22 -1.92 14.43
C LEU A 634 -23.61 -0.51 14.00
N ALA A 635 -22.70 0.18 13.31
CA ALA A 635 -22.96 1.47 12.70
C ALA A 635 -23.26 1.30 11.20
N ILE A 636 -24.52 1.44 10.77
CA ILE A 636 -24.96 1.30 9.38
C ILE A 636 -25.29 2.68 8.74
N PRO A 637 -25.28 2.81 7.41
CA PRO A 637 -25.67 4.05 6.75
C PRO A 637 -27.07 4.53 7.18
N TRP A 638 -27.27 5.85 7.27
CA TRP A 638 -28.56 6.43 7.61
C TRP A 638 -29.49 6.46 6.40
N ASP A 639 -30.49 5.58 6.36
CA ASP A 639 -31.54 5.59 5.36
C ASP A 639 -32.66 6.56 5.75
N ARG A 640 -32.85 7.62 4.95
CA ARG A 640 -33.84 8.68 5.21
C ARG A 640 -35.28 8.23 4.92
N GLY A 641 -35.46 7.17 4.14
CA GLY A 641 -36.75 6.62 3.74
C GLY A 641 -37.03 5.24 4.34
N LEU A 642 -36.39 4.90 5.46
CA LEU A 642 -36.59 3.61 6.13
C LEU A 642 -38.03 3.51 6.64
N GLU A 643 -38.78 2.50 6.21
CA GLU A 643 -40.15 2.24 6.69
C GLU A 643 -40.15 1.10 7.74
N PRO A 644 -41.20 0.96 8.59
CA PRO A 644 -41.30 -0.13 9.55
C PRO A 644 -41.22 -1.52 8.92
N GLY A 645 -40.60 -2.48 9.60
CA GLY A 645 -40.29 -3.81 9.04
C GLY A 645 -39.05 -3.72 8.19
N PRO A 646 -37.96 -3.20 8.78
CA PRO A 646 -37.09 -2.17 8.23
C PRO A 646 -36.94 -2.30 6.72
N VAL A 647 -37.71 -1.47 6.01
CA VAL A 647 -37.74 -1.47 4.55
C VAL A 647 -36.89 -0.32 4.06
N GLY A 648 -35.68 -0.63 3.62
CA GLY A 648 -34.72 0.35 3.11
C GLY A 648 -34.51 0.27 1.59
N GLU A 649 -33.44 0.87 1.10
CA GLU A 649 -33.06 0.77 -0.33
C GLU A 649 -32.68 -0.67 -0.74
N TYR A 650 -31.99 -1.42 0.12
CA TYR A 650 -31.44 -2.74 -0.20
C TYR A 650 -32.31 -3.91 0.23
N LEU A 651 -32.91 -3.81 1.42
CA LEU A 651 -33.53 -4.91 2.16
C LEU A 651 -34.96 -4.57 2.53
N GLU A 652 -35.80 -5.59 2.59
CA GLU A 652 -37.18 -5.54 3.07
C GLU A 652 -37.35 -6.71 4.05
N VAL A 653 -37.62 -6.42 5.33
CA VAL A 653 -37.79 -7.47 6.34
C VAL A 653 -39.27 -7.76 6.52
N ILE A 654 -39.66 -8.99 6.21
CA ILE A 654 -41.05 -9.46 6.25
C ILE A 654 -41.13 -10.57 7.27
N ASP A 655 -41.72 -10.26 8.43
CA ASP A 655 -41.76 -11.19 9.55
C ASP A 655 -43.09 -11.94 9.64
N VAL A 656 -43.21 -12.97 8.81
CA VAL A 656 -44.34 -13.91 8.79
C VAL A 656 -43.81 -15.27 9.21
N ASP A 657 -44.53 -15.93 10.12
CA ASP A 657 -44.27 -17.29 10.60
C ASP A 657 -45.40 -18.23 10.14
N PRO A 658 -45.24 -18.87 8.96
CA PRO A 658 -46.25 -19.78 8.41
C PRO A 658 -46.47 -21.02 9.29
N ALA A 659 -45.44 -21.46 10.02
CA ALA A 659 -45.51 -22.66 10.85
C ALA A 659 -46.32 -22.43 12.14
N SER A 660 -46.43 -21.18 12.59
CA SER A 660 -47.28 -20.78 13.72
C SER A 660 -48.54 -20.00 13.33
N ASP A 661 -48.79 -19.80 12.03
CA ASP A 661 -49.86 -18.96 11.47
C ASP A 661 -49.89 -17.55 12.08
N ARG A 662 -48.72 -16.91 12.17
CA ARG A 662 -48.54 -15.58 12.77
C ARG A 662 -47.87 -14.60 11.83
N ILE A 663 -48.20 -13.32 12.02
CA ILE A 663 -47.51 -12.17 11.45
C ILE A 663 -47.06 -11.31 12.63
N TYR A 664 -45.78 -10.97 12.68
CA TYR A 664 -45.23 -10.13 13.74
C TYR A 664 -45.24 -8.66 13.32
N ASP A 665 -45.47 -7.76 14.28
CA ASP A 665 -45.54 -6.34 14.00
C ASP A 665 -44.20 -5.82 13.44
N PRO A 666 -44.23 -4.98 12.39
CA PRO A 666 -43.04 -4.45 11.76
C PRO A 666 -42.32 -3.45 12.69
N VAL A 667 -41.03 -3.67 12.97
CA VAL A 667 -40.27 -2.76 13.84
C VAL A 667 -40.00 -1.42 13.14
N ASP A 668 -40.33 -0.31 13.79
CA ASP A 668 -40.01 1.04 13.31
C ASP A 668 -38.69 1.53 13.91
N LEU A 669 -37.59 1.38 13.18
CA LEU A 669 -36.29 1.86 13.63
C LEU A 669 -36.18 3.40 13.67
N ASN A 670 -37.15 4.15 13.14
CA ASN A 670 -37.19 5.62 13.29
C ASN A 670 -37.88 6.09 14.57
N ASP A 671 -38.42 5.18 15.37
CA ASP A 671 -38.97 5.53 16.67
C ASP A 671 -37.92 6.30 17.50
N PRO A 672 -38.24 7.50 18.04
CA PRO A 672 -37.30 8.31 18.80
C PRO A 672 -36.69 7.59 20.01
N GLU A 673 -37.43 6.70 20.66
CA GLU A 673 -36.94 5.90 21.77
C GLU A 673 -35.90 4.89 21.28
N LEU A 674 -36.19 4.17 20.18
CA LEU A 674 -35.24 3.25 19.56
C LEU A 674 -33.98 3.96 19.05
N ILE A 675 -34.09 5.16 18.48
CA ILE A 675 -32.93 5.96 18.07
C ILE A 675 -32.06 6.34 19.28
N ALA A 676 -32.67 6.74 20.39
CA ALA A 676 -31.95 7.18 21.58
C ALA A 676 -31.18 6.06 22.30
N GLN A 677 -31.58 4.80 22.08
CA GLN A 677 -30.99 3.62 22.74
C GLN A 677 -30.27 2.66 21.79
N ASP A 678 -29.90 3.11 20.58
CA ASP A 678 -29.24 2.28 19.56
C ASP A 678 -30.04 1.02 19.19
N GLY A 679 -31.37 1.12 19.04
CA GLY A 679 -32.29 0.02 18.68
C GLY A 679 -32.75 -0.83 19.87
N TRP A 680 -33.54 -1.87 19.64
CA TRP A 680 -33.95 -2.80 20.70
C TRP A 680 -32.74 -3.46 21.37
N PRO A 681 -32.74 -3.65 22.70
CA PRO A 681 -31.80 -4.55 23.34
C PRO A 681 -31.96 -5.97 22.76
N PRO A 682 -30.86 -6.73 22.64
CA PRO A 682 -30.92 -8.12 22.21
C PRO A 682 -31.86 -8.98 23.04
N SER A 683 -32.66 -9.78 22.33
CA SER A 683 -33.71 -10.61 22.92
C SER A 683 -34.01 -11.80 22.04
N GLU A 684 -34.05 -13.01 22.63
CA GLU A 684 -34.49 -14.25 21.96
C GLU A 684 -36.02 -14.32 21.78
N GLY A 685 -36.77 -13.51 22.54
CA GLY A 685 -38.23 -13.56 22.58
C GLY A 685 -38.93 -12.36 21.95
N ASN A 686 -38.17 -11.41 21.38
CA ASN A 686 -38.72 -10.19 20.77
C ASN A 686 -38.57 -10.24 19.24
N PRO A 687 -39.64 -10.55 18.48
CA PRO A 687 -39.62 -10.55 17.02
C PRO A 687 -39.16 -9.21 16.41
N ALA A 688 -39.46 -8.08 17.05
CA ALA A 688 -38.98 -6.77 16.60
C ALA A 688 -37.45 -6.65 16.65
N PHE A 689 -36.80 -7.29 17.63
CA PHE A 689 -35.34 -7.41 17.66
C PHE A 689 -34.83 -8.38 16.58
N HIS A 690 -35.52 -9.48 16.29
CA HIS A 690 -35.11 -10.42 15.22
C HIS A 690 -35.08 -9.70 13.86
N GLN A 691 -36.07 -8.84 13.61
CA GLN A 691 -36.11 -7.98 12.42
C GLN A 691 -34.94 -6.97 12.38
N GLN A 692 -34.61 -6.35 13.52
CA GLN A 692 -33.45 -5.46 13.65
C GLN A 692 -32.13 -6.20 13.38
N MET A 693 -31.98 -7.41 13.93
CA MET A 693 -30.79 -8.24 13.83
C MET A 693 -30.44 -8.53 12.37
N VAL A 694 -31.39 -9.12 11.63
CA VAL A 694 -31.18 -9.46 10.22
C VAL A 694 -30.90 -8.23 9.35
N TYR A 695 -31.53 -7.09 9.65
CA TYR A 695 -31.33 -5.86 8.91
C TYR A 695 -29.96 -5.24 9.17
N ALA A 696 -29.55 -5.12 10.44
CA ALA A 696 -28.28 -4.51 10.83
C ALA A 696 -27.08 -5.29 10.28
N VAL A 697 -27.10 -6.61 10.41
CA VAL A 697 -26.05 -7.50 9.91
C VAL A 697 -26.03 -7.50 8.37
N GLY A 698 -27.19 -7.64 7.73
CA GLY A 698 -27.30 -7.62 6.26
C GLY A 698 -26.79 -6.32 5.63
N MET A 699 -27.15 -5.16 6.20
CA MET A 699 -26.65 -3.85 5.74
C MET A 699 -25.15 -3.67 5.98
N THR A 700 -24.60 -4.30 7.02
CA THR A 700 -23.16 -4.29 7.28
C THR A 700 -22.40 -5.10 6.23
N THR A 701 -22.88 -6.29 5.88
CA THR A 701 -22.33 -7.12 4.80
C THR A 701 -22.34 -6.39 3.47
N ILE A 702 -23.47 -5.75 3.10
CA ILE A 702 -23.56 -4.92 1.90
C ILE A 702 -22.50 -3.80 1.93
N GLY A 703 -22.32 -3.14 3.07
CA GLY A 703 -21.32 -2.09 3.25
C GLY A 703 -19.88 -2.54 2.99
N HIS A 704 -19.50 -3.77 3.39
CA HIS A 704 -18.19 -4.33 3.05
C HIS A 704 -18.01 -4.51 1.54
N PHE A 705 -19.05 -4.97 0.83
CA PHE A 705 -19.00 -5.11 -0.63
C PHE A 705 -18.88 -3.79 -1.35
N GLU A 706 -19.65 -2.77 -0.95
CA GLU A 706 -19.60 -1.46 -1.59
C GLU A 706 -18.24 -0.78 -1.41
N LYS A 707 -17.67 -0.86 -0.20
CA LYS A 707 -16.32 -0.34 0.08
C LYS A 707 -15.26 -1.05 -0.76
N ALA A 708 -15.29 -2.38 -0.82
CA ALA A 708 -14.27 -3.17 -1.53
C ALA A 708 -14.36 -3.03 -3.06
N LEU A 709 -15.57 -2.95 -3.61
CA LEU A 709 -15.82 -2.85 -5.06
C LEU A 709 -15.80 -1.41 -5.59
N GLY A 710 -16.03 -0.42 -4.70
CA GLY A 710 -16.10 1.00 -5.09
C GLY A 710 -17.39 1.38 -5.82
N ARG A 711 -18.47 0.61 -5.64
CA ARG A 711 -19.78 0.81 -6.30
C ARG A 711 -20.90 0.10 -5.52
N LYS A 712 -22.15 0.52 -5.73
CA LYS A 712 -23.35 -0.19 -5.23
C LYS A 712 -23.45 -1.60 -5.81
N ALA A 713 -23.73 -2.60 -4.99
CA ALA A 713 -24.02 -3.97 -5.43
C ALA A 713 -25.46 -4.11 -5.98
N LEU A 714 -25.63 -4.91 -7.04
CA LEU A 714 -26.94 -5.24 -7.62
C LEU A 714 -27.37 -6.67 -7.23
N TRP A 715 -28.66 -6.87 -7.02
CA TRP A 715 -29.24 -8.20 -6.86
C TRP A 715 -29.40 -8.90 -8.21
N ALA A 716 -29.36 -10.23 -8.20
CA ALA A 716 -29.61 -11.01 -9.40
C ALA A 716 -31.06 -10.77 -9.90
N PRO A 717 -31.27 -10.55 -11.22
CA PRO A 717 -32.60 -10.32 -11.75
C PRO A 717 -33.47 -11.57 -11.66
N ARG A 718 -34.78 -11.37 -11.49
CA ARG A 718 -35.78 -12.45 -11.51
C ARG A 718 -36.27 -12.67 -12.94
N TYR A 719 -36.23 -13.90 -13.44
CA TYR A 719 -36.70 -14.21 -14.79
C TYR A 719 -38.15 -14.72 -14.77
N ALA A 720 -39.00 -14.12 -15.61
CA ALA A 720 -40.34 -14.64 -15.85
C ALA A 720 -40.28 -16.00 -16.58
N PRO A 721 -41.34 -16.83 -16.47
CA PRO A 721 -41.53 -17.99 -17.34
C PRO A 721 -41.35 -17.62 -18.81
N ALA A 722 -40.84 -18.55 -19.61
CA ALA A 722 -40.66 -18.30 -21.04
C ALA A 722 -42.00 -17.95 -21.69
N ASP A 723 -42.02 -16.90 -22.52
CA ASP A 723 -43.19 -16.57 -23.32
C ASP A 723 -43.45 -17.64 -24.41
N ARG A 724 -44.54 -17.50 -25.17
CA ARG A 724 -44.90 -18.43 -26.26
C ARG A 724 -43.82 -18.60 -27.34
N ASN A 725 -42.82 -17.70 -27.38
CA ASN A 725 -41.69 -17.73 -28.31
C ASN A 725 -40.40 -18.24 -27.64
N GLY A 726 -40.48 -18.79 -26.43
CA GLY A 726 -39.33 -19.29 -25.68
C GLY A 726 -38.44 -18.20 -25.06
N LYS A 727 -38.85 -16.92 -25.05
CA LYS A 727 -38.04 -15.82 -24.49
C LYS A 727 -38.38 -15.59 -23.01
N ARG A 728 -37.36 -15.53 -22.16
CA ARG A 728 -37.48 -15.20 -20.73
C ARG A 728 -37.11 -13.73 -20.50
N LYS A 729 -37.99 -12.94 -19.89
CA LYS A 729 -37.71 -11.54 -19.54
C LYS A 729 -37.18 -11.45 -18.10
N GLY A 730 -36.05 -10.77 -17.92
CA GLY A 730 -35.50 -10.47 -16.60
C GLY A 730 -36.12 -9.18 -16.03
N HIS A 731 -36.48 -9.23 -14.75
CA HIS A 731 -36.94 -8.10 -13.95
C HIS A 731 -35.90 -7.78 -12.88
N ASP A 732 -35.63 -6.50 -12.66
CA ASP A 732 -34.78 -6.03 -11.59
C ASP A 732 -35.42 -6.33 -10.22
N VAL A 733 -34.56 -6.63 -9.24
CA VAL A 733 -34.96 -6.90 -7.87
C VAL A 733 -34.55 -5.68 -7.04
N PRO A 734 -35.50 -4.80 -6.67
CA PRO A 734 -35.17 -3.57 -5.96
C PRO A 734 -34.70 -3.86 -4.53
N ARG A 735 -35.34 -4.81 -3.84
CA ARG A 735 -35.01 -5.19 -2.46
C ARG A 735 -34.90 -6.70 -2.35
N LEU A 736 -33.92 -7.17 -1.60
CA LEU A 736 -33.85 -8.57 -1.18
C LEU A 736 -34.76 -8.73 0.03
N ARG A 737 -35.63 -9.74 0.01
CA ARG A 737 -36.53 -10.00 1.14
C ARG A 737 -35.83 -10.83 2.19
N ILE A 738 -36.10 -10.54 3.45
CA ILE A 738 -35.62 -11.34 4.57
C ILE A 738 -36.81 -11.78 5.41
N TYR A 739 -36.87 -13.08 5.68
CA TYR A 739 -37.91 -13.69 6.51
C TYR A 739 -37.27 -14.31 7.76
N PRO A 740 -37.29 -13.61 8.91
CA PRO A 740 -36.68 -14.09 10.15
C PRO A 740 -37.27 -15.41 10.68
N HIS A 741 -38.55 -15.69 10.40
CA HIS A 741 -39.27 -16.88 10.86
C HIS A 741 -39.89 -17.68 9.70
N ALA A 742 -39.12 -17.91 8.64
CA ALA A 742 -39.62 -18.48 7.38
C ALA A 742 -40.10 -19.93 7.47
N LEU A 743 -39.45 -20.76 8.30
CA LEU A 743 -39.75 -22.19 8.42
C LEU A 743 -39.41 -22.74 9.80
N ARG A 744 -40.05 -23.83 10.22
CA ARG A 744 -39.70 -24.56 11.45
C ARG A 744 -38.72 -25.69 11.13
N ALA A 745 -37.46 -25.35 10.93
CA ALA A 745 -36.36 -26.27 10.67
C ALA A 745 -35.02 -25.68 11.18
N GLY A 746 -34.02 -26.53 11.39
CA GLY A 746 -32.64 -26.14 11.73
C GLY A 746 -31.83 -25.52 10.58
N ASN A 747 -32.51 -24.95 9.59
CA ASN A 747 -31.91 -24.54 8.32
C ASN A 747 -32.15 -23.06 8.03
N ALA A 748 -31.16 -22.40 7.44
CA ALA A 748 -31.26 -21.06 6.86
C ALA A 748 -30.63 -21.08 5.47
N TYR A 749 -31.22 -20.37 4.51
CA TYR A 749 -30.69 -20.36 3.15
C TYR A 749 -31.14 -19.14 2.33
N TYR A 750 -30.30 -18.73 1.39
CA TYR A 750 -30.66 -17.86 0.27
C TYR A 750 -31.45 -18.65 -0.78
N SER A 751 -32.64 -18.15 -1.14
CA SER A 751 -33.45 -18.67 -2.23
C SER A 751 -33.22 -17.86 -3.51
N PRO A 752 -32.56 -18.42 -4.55
CA PRO A 752 -32.39 -17.74 -5.84
C PRO A 752 -33.71 -17.52 -6.56
N ASP A 753 -34.70 -18.39 -6.37
CA ASP A 753 -36.00 -18.31 -7.02
C ASP A 753 -36.89 -17.22 -6.41
N LYS A 754 -36.92 -17.16 -5.06
CA LYS A 754 -37.70 -16.15 -4.33
C LYS A 754 -36.95 -14.82 -4.20
N LYS A 755 -35.63 -14.81 -4.42
CA LYS A 755 -34.73 -13.69 -4.13
C LYS A 755 -34.92 -13.21 -2.69
N ALA A 756 -34.78 -14.16 -1.78
CA ALA A 756 -35.05 -13.96 -0.37
C ALA A 756 -34.09 -14.77 0.52
N LEU A 757 -33.81 -14.27 1.71
CA LEU A 757 -33.20 -15.03 2.80
C LEU A 757 -34.30 -15.63 3.67
N LEU A 758 -34.22 -16.93 3.90
CA LEU A 758 -35.20 -17.69 4.68
C LEU A 758 -34.50 -18.26 5.91
N PHE A 759 -34.90 -17.79 7.09
CA PHE A 759 -34.33 -18.26 8.36
C PHE A 759 -35.30 -19.21 9.05
N GLY A 760 -34.77 -20.36 9.46
CA GLY A 760 -35.49 -21.36 10.21
C GLY A 760 -35.37 -21.20 11.72
N TYR A 761 -36.27 -21.83 12.44
CA TYR A 761 -36.19 -21.96 13.89
C TYR A 761 -36.62 -23.37 14.34
N PHE A 762 -36.07 -23.86 15.43
CA PHE A 762 -36.29 -25.23 15.91
C PHE A 762 -36.16 -25.34 17.43
N SER A 763 -36.70 -26.42 17.98
CA SER A 763 -36.52 -26.73 19.40
C SER A 763 -35.16 -27.39 19.62
N ALA A 764 -34.36 -26.86 20.55
CA ALA A 764 -33.08 -27.44 20.91
C ALA A 764 -33.25 -28.87 21.44
N ALA A 765 -32.50 -29.81 20.87
CA ALA A 765 -32.39 -31.20 21.32
C ALA A 765 -31.23 -31.39 22.33
N SER A 766 -30.90 -30.33 23.06
CA SER A 766 -29.80 -30.29 24.01
C SER A 766 -30.02 -31.22 25.21
N THR A 767 -28.91 -31.63 25.83
CA THR A 767 -28.86 -32.37 27.08
C THR A 767 -28.89 -31.40 28.28
N ALA A 768 -29.17 -31.91 29.49
CA ALA A 768 -29.21 -31.09 30.70
C ALA A 768 -27.87 -30.43 31.10
N ALA A 769 -26.77 -30.80 30.43
CA ALA A 769 -25.43 -30.23 30.63
C ALA A 769 -25.10 -29.08 29.68
N ASP A 770 -25.94 -28.83 28.66
CA ASP A 770 -25.70 -27.80 27.65
C ASP A 770 -26.24 -26.44 28.09
N ALA A 771 -25.64 -25.36 27.58
CA ALA A 771 -26.00 -23.98 27.93
C ALA A 771 -27.43 -23.58 27.47
N THR A 772 -27.95 -24.24 26.43
CA THR A 772 -29.32 -24.09 25.97
C THR A 772 -30.20 -25.14 26.64
N ALA A 773 -31.21 -24.70 27.40
CA ALA A 773 -32.11 -25.64 28.07
C ALA A 773 -32.86 -26.52 27.05
N PRO A 774 -33.00 -27.83 27.30
CA PRO A 774 -33.75 -28.74 26.42
C PRO A 774 -35.16 -28.21 26.15
N GLY A 775 -35.60 -28.19 24.89
CA GLY A 775 -36.91 -27.65 24.52
C GLY A 775 -36.96 -26.13 24.27
N SER A 776 -35.85 -25.40 24.45
CA SER A 776 -35.77 -23.97 24.11
C SER A 776 -35.81 -23.76 22.60
N MET A 777 -36.41 -22.67 22.14
CA MET A 777 -36.43 -22.32 20.73
C MET A 777 -35.11 -21.65 20.31
N VAL A 778 -34.52 -22.15 19.23
CA VAL A 778 -33.32 -21.59 18.58
C VAL A 778 -33.74 -20.95 17.27
N PHE A 779 -33.28 -19.73 17.03
CA PHE A 779 -33.60 -18.94 15.85
C PHE A 779 -32.34 -18.66 15.05
N THR A 780 -32.25 -19.18 13.82
CA THR A 780 -31.08 -18.96 12.95
C THR A 780 -30.90 -17.48 12.56
N CYS A 781 -31.98 -16.69 12.58
CA CYS A 781 -31.96 -15.25 12.35
C CYS A 781 -31.34 -14.42 13.49
N LEU A 782 -30.97 -15.06 14.61
CA LEU A 782 -30.23 -14.42 15.69
C LEU A 782 -28.71 -14.62 15.60
N SER A 783 -28.24 -15.43 14.64
CA SER A 783 -26.81 -15.61 14.38
C SER A 783 -26.33 -14.61 13.33
N SER A 784 -25.45 -13.70 13.75
CA SER A 784 -24.80 -12.75 12.83
C SER A 784 -24.10 -13.46 11.66
N ASP A 785 -23.51 -14.62 11.93
CA ASP A 785 -22.68 -15.32 10.96
C ASP A 785 -23.53 -16.03 9.91
N ILE A 786 -24.63 -16.66 10.32
CA ILE A 786 -25.61 -17.24 9.38
C ILE A 786 -26.18 -16.12 8.49
N ILE A 787 -26.54 -14.97 9.07
CA ILE A 787 -27.07 -13.85 8.27
C ILE A 787 -26.04 -13.36 7.24
N ALA A 788 -24.78 -13.18 7.65
CA ALA A 788 -23.72 -12.74 6.76
C ALA A 788 -23.40 -13.79 5.68
N HIS A 789 -23.43 -15.07 6.02
CA HIS A 789 -23.25 -16.18 5.08
C HIS A 789 -24.33 -16.15 3.99
N GLU A 790 -25.61 -16.14 4.38
CA GLU A 790 -26.72 -16.14 3.41
C GLU A 790 -26.79 -14.87 2.57
N MET A 791 -26.48 -13.72 3.18
CA MET A 791 -26.37 -12.46 2.45
C MET A 791 -25.26 -12.50 1.38
N SER A 792 -24.16 -13.21 1.66
CA SER A 792 -23.04 -13.36 0.74
C SER A 792 -23.40 -14.18 -0.49
N HIS A 793 -24.21 -15.23 -0.35
CA HIS A 793 -24.76 -15.97 -1.48
C HIS A 793 -25.58 -15.07 -2.41
N ALA A 794 -26.44 -14.23 -1.84
CA ALA A 794 -27.26 -13.28 -2.61
C ALA A 794 -26.41 -12.24 -3.36
N LEU A 795 -25.36 -11.73 -2.71
CA LEU A 795 -24.42 -10.76 -3.31
C LEU A 795 -23.56 -11.41 -4.42
N LEU A 796 -23.10 -12.64 -4.21
CA LEU A 796 -22.33 -13.40 -5.20
C LEU A 796 -23.18 -13.76 -6.42
N ASP A 797 -24.44 -14.17 -6.24
CA ASP A 797 -25.39 -14.40 -7.34
C ASP A 797 -25.60 -13.11 -8.17
N GLY A 798 -25.71 -11.95 -7.51
CA GLY A 798 -25.79 -10.65 -8.16
C GLY A 798 -24.55 -10.28 -9.00
N LEU A 799 -23.35 -10.60 -8.50
CA LEU A 799 -22.08 -10.25 -9.14
C LEU A 799 -21.62 -11.25 -10.21
N HIS A 800 -21.82 -12.55 -9.98
CA HIS A 800 -21.30 -13.68 -10.76
C HIS A 800 -22.30 -14.85 -10.83
N ARG A 801 -23.51 -14.59 -11.29
CA ARG A 801 -24.57 -15.62 -11.46
C ARG A 801 -24.14 -16.93 -12.12
N ARG A 802 -23.13 -16.92 -12.99
CA ARG A 802 -22.64 -18.14 -13.67
C ARG A 802 -21.86 -19.08 -12.75
N PHE A 803 -21.53 -18.65 -11.52
CA PHE A 803 -20.94 -19.54 -10.52
C PHE A 803 -21.98 -20.48 -9.88
N GLN A 804 -23.27 -20.35 -10.24
CA GLN A 804 -24.28 -21.37 -9.92
C GLN A 804 -24.22 -22.57 -10.89
N GLU A 805 -23.53 -22.45 -12.03
CA GLU A 805 -23.41 -23.55 -12.99
C GLU A 805 -22.26 -24.49 -12.57
N VAL A 806 -22.59 -25.70 -12.09
CA VAL A 806 -21.62 -26.69 -11.57
C VAL A 806 -20.77 -27.28 -12.70
N SER A 807 -19.80 -26.50 -13.17
CA SER A 807 -18.93 -26.90 -14.29
C SER A 807 -17.71 -27.69 -13.84
N ASN A 808 -17.30 -27.55 -12.57
CA ASN A 808 -16.26 -28.34 -11.96
C ASN A 808 -16.49 -28.40 -10.43
N PRO A 809 -15.80 -29.30 -9.68
CA PRO A 809 -16.00 -29.46 -8.24
C PRO A 809 -15.73 -28.20 -7.40
N ASP A 810 -14.85 -27.29 -7.85
CA ASP A 810 -14.52 -26.06 -7.10
C ASP A 810 -15.65 -25.03 -7.15
N VAL A 811 -16.54 -25.05 -8.15
CA VAL A 811 -17.56 -24.01 -8.32
C VAL A 811 -18.57 -23.95 -7.16
N PRO A 812 -19.28 -25.05 -6.83
CA PRO A 812 -20.18 -25.04 -5.66
C PRO A 812 -19.39 -24.90 -4.35
N ALA A 813 -18.19 -25.46 -4.26
CA ALA A 813 -17.34 -25.34 -3.08
C ALA A 813 -16.84 -23.90 -2.86
N PHE A 814 -16.65 -23.13 -3.93
CA PHE A 814 -16.30 -21.72 -3.88
C PHE A 814 -17.44 -20.86 -3.34
N HIS A 815 -18.70 -21.18 -3.70
CA HIS A 815 -19.87 -20.48 -3.17
C HIS A 815 -19.93 -20.58 -1.63
N GLU A 816 -19.86 -21.80 -1.10
CA GLU A 816 -19.84 -22.05 0.35
C GLU A 816 -18.64 -21.41 1.03
N ALA A 817 -17.43 -21.63 0.49
CA ALA A 817 -16.21 -21.10 1.07
C ALA A 817 -16.18 -19.57 1.08
N PHE A 818 -16.68 -18.92 0.03
CA PHE A 818 -16.72 -17.47 -0.03
C PHE A 818 -17.72 -16.87 0.96
N ALA A 819 -18.89 -17.50 1.13
CA ALA A 819 -19.86 -17.09 2.14
C ALA A 819 -19.31 -17.25 3.57
N ASP A 820 -18.60 -18.35 3.86
CA ASP A 820 -17.91 -18.55 5.13
C ASP A 820 -16.80 -17.52 5.37
N ILE A 821 -16.00 -17.20 4.35
CA ILE A 821 -14.96 -16.17 4.43
C ILE A 821 -15.59 -14.83 4.83
N VAL A 822 -16.70 -14.43 4.18
CA VAL A 822 -17.36 -13.16 4.51
C VAL A 822 -17.92 -13.18 5.93
N ALA A 823 -18.63 -14.24 6.33
CA ALA A 823 -19.19 -14.36 7.66
C ALA A 823 -18.10 -14.29 8.74
N LEU A 824 -17.05 -15.11 8.60
CA LEU A 824 -15.93 -15.21 9.53
C LEU A 824 -15.19 -13.87 9.68
N PHE A 825 -14.82 -13.21 8.57
CA PHE A 825 -14.07 -11.97 8.68
C PHE A 825 -14.92 -10.77 9.07
N GLN A 826 -16.22 -10.75 8.74
CA GLN A 826 -17.13 -9.74 9.28
C GLN A 826 -17.23 -9.88 10.80
N HIS A 827 -17.34 -11.10 11.31
CA HIS A 827 -17.33 -11.40 12.74
C HIS A 827 -16.06 -10.87 13.43
N PHE A 828 -14.88 -11.08 12.81
CA PHE A 828 -13.62 -10.53 13.30
C PHE A 828 -13.47 -9.00 13.20
N THR A 829 -14.41 -8.29 12.56
CA THR A 829 -14.45 -6.82 12.64
C THR A 829 -15.16 -6.31 13.89
N MET A 830 -15.83 -7.17 14.67
CA MET A 830 -16.50 -6.81 15.93
C MET A 830 -15.49 -6.66 17.06
N LYS A 831 -15.07 -5.42 17.31
CA LYS A 831 -13.97 -5.12 18.22
C LYS A 831 -14.23 -5.56 19.67
N ASP A 832 -15.45 -5.40 20.17
CA ASP A 832 -15.80 -5.75 21.55
C ASP A 832 -15.57 -7.24 21.80
N LEU A 833 -16.02 -8.06 20.84
CA LEU A 833 -15.87 -9.50 20.87
C LEU A 833 -14.39 -9.93 20.75
N VAL A 834 -13.66 -9.36 19.79
CA VAL A 834 -12.23 -9.64 19.62
C VAL A 834 -11.44 -9.25 20.88
N SER A 835 -11.80 -8.14 21.53
CA SER A 835 -11.14 -7.67 22.75
C SER A 835 -11.39 -8.58 23.94
N TYR A 836 -12.61 -9.07 24.11
CA TYR A 836 -12.92 -10.02 25.17
C TYR A 836 -12.17 -11.35 24.99
N GLU A 837 -12.13 -11.89 23.77
CA GLU A 837 -11.44 -13.15 23.52
C GLU A 837 -9.92 -13.02 23.67
N ILE A 838 -9.35 -11.86 23.29
CA ILE A 838 -7.95 -11.56 23.56
C ILE A 838 -7.67 -11.42 25.06
N GLY A 839 -8.57 -10.78 25.81
CA GLY A 839 -8.46 -10.66 27.27
C GLY A 839 -8.53 -12.01 28.00
N ARG A 840 -9.40 -12.91 27.55
CA ARG A 840 -9.63 -14.24 28.15
C ARG A 840 -8.50 -15.24 27.88
N ALA A 841 -7.68 -15.02 26.87
CA ALA A 841 -6.56 -15.91 26.54
C ALA A 841 -5.37 -15.85 27.53
N HIS A 842 -5.41 -14.98 28.56
CA HIS A 842 -4.51 -14.94 29.74
C HIS A 842 -3.04 -15.38 29.50
N GLY A 843 -2.23 -14.57 28.82
CA GLY A 843 -0.80 -14.85 28.62
C GLY A 843 -0.49 -15.95 27.57
N THR A 844 -1.48 -16.75 27.18
CA THR A 844 -1.35 -17.77 26.12
C THR A 844 -1.81 -17.25 24.77
N LEU A 845 -1.12 -16.24 24.24
CA LEU A 845 -1.36 -15.76 22.87
C LEU A 845 -0.54 -16.56 21.86
N SER A 846 -1.16 -17.53 21.21
CA SER A 846 -0.92 -17.71 19.77
C SER A 846 -2.15 -17.19 19.04
N ALA A 847 -1.98 -16.50 17.91
CA ALA A 847 -3.14 -16.03 17.15
C ALA A 847 -4.06 -17.20 16.75
N ALA A 848 -3.48 -18.40 16.56
CA ALA A 848 -4.19 -19.66 16.38
C ALA A 848 -5.10 -20.07 17.56
N ARG A 849 -4.73 -19.78 18.83
CA ARG A 849 -5.57 -20.08 20.02
C ARG A 849 -6.57 -18.97 20.35
N LEU A 850 -6.17 -17.71 20.20
CA LEU A 850 -7.02 -16.52 20.38
C LEU A 850 -8.25 -16.56 19.46
N LEU A 851 -8.00 -16.88 18.18
CA LEU A 851 -9.02 -16.88 17.13
C LEU A 851 -9.60 -18.29 16.93
N GLY A 852 -8.92 -19.34 17.41
CA GLY A 852 -9.48 -20.69 17.53
C GLY A 852 -10.61 -20.79 18.57
N GLY A 853 -10.56 -19.99 19.64
CA GLY A 853 -11.67 -19.83 20.59
C GLY A 853 -12.91 -19.16 19.97
N LEU A 854 -12.69 -18.14 19.13
CA LEU A 854 -13.72 -17.47 18.31
C LEU A 854 -14.32 -18.41 17.25
N ALA A 855 -13.48 -19.21 16.58
CA ALA A 855 -13.92 -20.24 15.62
C ALA A 855 -14.60 -21.45 16.30
N ARG A 856 -14.33 -21.69 17.60
CA ARG A 856 -15.03 -22.70 18.41
C ARG A 856 -16.42 -22.21 18.82
N GLN A 857 -16.54 -20.94 19.23
CA GLN A 857 -17.83 -20.28 19.47
C GLN A 857 -18.67 -20.20 18.18
N PHE A 858 -18.05 -20.02 17.02
CA PHE A 858 -18.71 -20.15 15.71
C PHE A 858 -19.42 -21.51 15.49
N GLY A 859 -19.04 -22.57 16.22
CA GLY A 859 -19.76 -23.85 16.17
C GLY A 859 -20.77 -24.13 17.25
N GLU A 860 -20.49 -23.71 18.48
CA GLU A 860 -21.35 -24.00 19.62
C GLU A 860 -22.76 -23.39 19.46
N GLY A 861 -22.91 -22.35 18.62
CA GLY A 861 -24.17 -21.66 18.33
C GLY A 861 -25.08 -22.31 17.30
N ALA A 862 -24.53 -23.19 16.46
CA ALA A 862 -25.23 -23.76 15.32
C ALA A 862 -25.85 -25.15 15.60
N GLY A 863 -25.91 -25.58 16.87
CA GLY A 863 -26.62 -26.79 17.28
C GLY A 863 -25.97 -28.13 16.92
N ILE A 864 -24.70 -28.11 16.50
CA ILE A 864 -23.91 -29.30 16.19
C ILE A 864 -22.76 -29.32 17.20
N GLY A 865 -22.61 -30.40 17.97
CA GLY A 865 -21.62 -30.48 19.06
C GLY A 865 -20.18 -30.27 18.59
N GLY A 866 -19.67 -29.04 18.75
CA GLY A 866 -18.32 -28.61 18.40
C GLY A 866 -18.26 -27.42 17.42
N PRO A 867 -17.07 -26.82 17.20
CA PRO A 867 -16.83 -25.82 16.15
C PRO A 867 -17.47 -26.31 14.83
N LEU A 868 -18.39 -25.57 14.20
CA LEU A 868 -19.02 -26.01 12.95
C LEU A 868 -17.95 -26.24 11.90
N ARG A 869 -16.82 -25.54 12.03
CA ARG A 869 -15.55 -25.82 11.36
C ARG A 869 -14.40 -25.39 12.27
N ASP A 870 -13.75 -26.35 12.91
CA ASP A 870 -12.41 -26.13 13.44
C ASP A 870 -11.48 -26.11 12.22
N TYR A 871 -11.34 -24.94 11.58
CA TYR A 871 -10.49 -24.78 10.39
C TYR A 871 -9.00 -25.07 10.67
N LEU A 872 -8.64 -25.29 11.94
CA LEU A 872 -7.33 -25.74 12.42
C LEU A 872 -7.36 -27.17 13.00
N GLY A 873 -8.51 -27.83 12.97
CA GLY A 873 -8.74 -29.16 13.51
C GLY A 873 -8.03 -30.23 12.69
N ALA A 874 -7.71 -31.35 13.33
CA ALA A 874 -7.02 -32.48 12.71
C ALA A 874 -7.77 -33.03 11.49
N GLU A 875 -9.10 -32.92 11.48
CA GLU A 875 -9.96 -33.36 10.37
C GLU A 875 -9.75 -32.54 9.10
N ILE A 876 -9.70 -31.20 9.21
CA ILE A 876 -9.48 -30.31 8.07
C ILE A 876 -8.03 -30.38 7.58
N ALA A 877 -7.06 -30.57 8.49
CA ALA A 877 -5.66 -30.80 8.13
C ALA A 877 -5.44 -32.09 7.32
N GLY A 878 -6.32 -33.08 7.45
CA GLY A 878 -6.29 -34.35 6.72
C GLY A 878 -6.94 -34.30 5.33
N LEU A 879 -7.63 -33.22 4.96
CA LEU A 879 -8.30 -33.09 3.67
C LEU A 879 -7.29 -32.85 2.55
N ASP A 880 -7.39 -33.65 1.49
CA ASP A 880 -6.58 -33.49 0.27
C ASP A 880 -7.43 -32.89 -0.87
N TYR A 881 -6.99 -31.76 -1.40
CA TYR A 881 -7.67 -31.05 -2.49
C TYR A 881 -7.80 -31.90 -3.76
N ALA A 882 -6.92 -32.87 -4.02
CA ALA A 882 -7.02 -33.72 -5.20
C ALA A 882 -8.18 -34.74 -5.10
N THR A 883 -8.56 -35.14 -3.89
CA THR A 883 -9.47 -36.27 -3.63
C THR A 883 -10.78 -35.87 -2.95
N THR A 884 -10.82 -34.71 -2.29
CA THR A 884 -12.01 -34.22 -1.57
C THR A 884 -13.05 -33.65 -2.53
N MET A 885 -14.18 -34.34 -2.72
CA MET A 885 -15.21 -33.94 -3.69
C MET A 885 -16.49 -33.38 -3.07
N GLU A 886 -16.73 -33.64 -1.78
CA GLU A 886 -17.87 -33.09 -1.04
C GLU A 886 -17.72 -31.55 -0.93
N VAL A 887 -18.81 -30.82 -1.14
CA VAL A 887 -18.82 -29.37 -1.38
C VAL A 887 -18.32 -28.60 -0.17
N HIS A 888 -18.83 -28.93 1.03
CA HIS A 888 -18.48 -28.26 2.28
C HIS A 888 -17.05 -28.56 2.71
N ALA A 889 -16.63 -29.82 2.65
CA ALA A 889 -15.30 -30.28 2.97
C ALA A 889 -14.27 -29.65 2.02
N ARG A 890 -14.54 -29.68 0.71
CA ARG A 890 -13.68 -29.04 -0.30
C ARG A 890 -13.61 -27.53 -0.09
N GLY A 891 -14.75 -26.88 0.17
CA GLY A 891 -14.81 -25.44 0.46
C GLY A 891 -14.01 -25.06 1.71
N SER A 892 -14.05 -25.91 2.74
CA SER A 892 -13.31 -25.71 3.99
C SER A 892 -11.79 -25.68 3.78
N ILE A 893 -11.26 -26.34 2.74
CA ILE A 893 -9.84 -26.23 2.36
C ILE A 893 -9.50 -24.79 1.94
N LEU A 894 -10.39 -24.13 1.18
CA LEU A 894 -10.21 -22.73 0.77
C LEU A 894 -10.35 -21.78 1.97
N VAL A 895 -11.37 -21.96 2.80
CA VAL A 895 -11.54 -21.14 4.01
C VAL A 895 -10.35 -21.28 4.93
N ALA A 896 -9.86 -22.50 5.16
CA ALA A 896 -8.67 -22.76 5.96
C ALA A 896 -7.41 -22.13 5.35
N ALA A 897 -7.29 -22.06 4.03
CA ALA A 897 -6.19 -21.36 3.37
C ALA A 897 -6.26 -19.85 3.62
N VAL A 898 -7.43 -19.23 3.47
CA VAL A 898 -7.62 -17.79 3.73
C VAL A 898 -7.45 -17.47 5.22
N TYR A 899 -7.95 -18.33 6.10
CA TYR A 899 -7.81 -18.18 7.54
C TYR A 899 -6.34 -18.35 7.98
N ASP A 900 -5.61 -19.34 7.47
CA ASP A 900 -4.17 -19.48 7.73
C ASP A 900 -3.37 -18.26 7.24
N ALA A 901 -3.74 -17.69 6.08
CA ALA A 901 -3.18 -16.42 5.63
C ALA A 901 -3.50 -15.28 6.60
N PHE A 902 -4.75 -15.18 7.07
CA PHE A 902 -5.16 -14.18 8.06
C PHE A 902 -4.42 -14.32 9.39
N ILE A 903 -4.27 -15.53 9.93
CA ILE A 903 -3.54 -15.77 11.19
C ILE A 903 -2.12 -15.23 11.07
N ARG A 904 -1.43 -15.55 9.98
CA ARG A 904 -0.07 -15.02 9.72
C ARG A 904 -0.06 -13.52 9.58
N ILE A 905 -1.06 -12.95 8.94
CA ILE A 905 -1.20 -11.51 8.80
C ILE A 905 -1.39 -10.86 10.18
N VAL A 906 -2.27 -11.40 11.04
CA VAL A 906 -2.50 -10.89 12.39
C VAL A 906 -1.22 -11.00 13.21
N GLU A 907 -0.55 -12.15 13.17
CA GLU A 907 0.71 -12.33 13.89
C GLU A 907 1.78 -11.37 13.39
N ARG A 908 1.87 -11.14 12.07
CA ARG A 908 2.79 -10.16 11.51
C ARG A 908 2.49 -8.74 12.00
N ARG A 909 1.21 -8.38 12.10
CA ARG A 909 0.73 -7.05 12.50
C ARG A 909 0.70 -6.81 14.00
N SER A 910 0.70 -7.86 14.79
CA SER A 910 0.66 -7.80 16.26
C SER A 910 1.98 -8.18 16.89
N ALA A 911 2.96 -8.61 16.09
CA ALA A 911 4.31 -8.94 16.52
C ALA A 911 4.92 -7.82 17.38
N ASP A 912 4.59 -6.56 17.10
CA ASP A 912 4.88 -5.41 17.96
C ASP A 912 4.51 -5.55 19.37
N LEU A 913 3.24 -5.86 19.53
CA LEU A 913 2.50 -5.44 20.68
C LEU A 913 2.82 -6.50 21.72
N ILE A 914 2.88 -7.75 21.25
CA ILE A 914 3.49 -8.88 21.93
C ILE A 914 4.95 -8.57 22.26
N ARG A 915 5.79 -8.10 21.31
CA ARG A 915 7.19 -7.74 21.58
C ARG A 915 7.36 -6.75 22.74
N ILE A 916 6.63 -5.65 22.67
CA ILE A 916 6.69 -4.55 23.64
C ILE A 916 6.18 -5.02 25.00
N ALA A 917 5.07 -5.75 25.02
CA ALA A 917 4.42 -6.21 26.25
C ALA A 917 5.22 -7.30 26.98
N THR A 918 6.00 -8.09 26.25
CA THR A 918 6.80 -9.20 26.78
C THR A 918 8.25 -8.82 27.04
N GLY A 919 8.64 -7.59 26.67
CA GLY A 919 9.98 -7.05 26.87
C GLY A 919 11.08 -7.83 26.16
N GLY A 920 10.79 -8.52 25.05
CA GLY A 920 11.83 -9.37 24.44
C GLY A 920 11.35 -10.73 23.97
N THR A 921 10.64 -11.39 24.89
CA THR A 921 10.55 -12.85 24.88
C THR A 921 9.51 -13.36 23.89
N GLY A 922 8.55 -12.50 23.52
CA GLY A 922 7.35 -12.86 22.78
C GLY A 922 6.38 -13.76 23.56
N ILE A 923 6.75 -14.20 24.78
CA ILE A 923 5.92 -15.00 25.68
C ILE A 923 5.23 -14.04 26.63
N LEU A 924 3.90 -13.97 26.53
CA LEU A 924 3.12 -13.09 27.39
C LEU A 924 3.12 -13.61 28.83
N PRO A 925 3.20 -12.70 29.82
CA PRO A 925 3.25 -13.09 31.21
C PRO A 925 1.98 -13.87 31.57
N ASP A 926 2.14 -14.90 32.41
CA ASP A 926 1.01 -15.68 32.90
C ASP A 926 0.02 -14.77 33.64
N GLY A 927 -1.27 -14.90 33.31
CA GLY A 927 -2.35 -14.12 33.92
C GLY A 927 -3.00 -13.10 32.98
N ALA A 928 -3.74 -12.15 33.55
CA ALA A 928 -4.50 -11.17 32.78
C ALA A 928 -3.59 -10.16 32.06
N LEU A 929 -3.90 -9.90 30.79
CA LEU A 929 -3.21 -8.91 29.98
C LEU A 929 -3.64 -7.49 30.36
N HIS A 930 -2.75 -6.53 30.18
CA HIS A 930 -3.07 -5.12 30.38
C HIS A 930 -4.18 -4.68 29.39
N PRO A 931 -5.22 -3.94 29.82
CA PRO A 931 -6.33 -3.53 28.95
C PRO A 931 -5.89 -2.79 27.67
N ASP A 932 -4.89 -1.91 27.76
CA ASP A 932 -4.36 -1.20 26.59
C ASP A 932 -3.69 -2.13 25.57
N LEU A 933 -3.08 -3.23 26.03
CA LEU A 933 -2.49 -4.22 25.15
C LEU A 933 -3.59 -5.02 24.44
N VAL A 934 -4.61 -5.45 25.19
CA VAL A 934 -5.80 -6.10 24.63
C VAL A 934 -6.41 -5.23 23.54
N GLU A 935 -6.66 -3.96 23.84
CA GLU A 935 -7.27 -2.99 22.91
C GLU A 935 -6.44 -2.77 21.63
N ARG A 936 -5.11 -2.71 21.75
CA ARG A 936 -4.20 -2.56 20.60
C ARG A 936 -4.13 -3.82 19.75
N LEU A 937 -4.07 -5.00 20.37
CA LEU A 937 -4.09 -6.29 19.67
C LEU A 937 -5.42 -6.48 18.94
N SER A 938 -6.55 -6.15 19.57
CA SER A 938 -7.87 -6.16 18.94
C SER A 938 -7.92 -5.24 17.74
N SER A 939 -7.36 -4.02 17.86
CA SER A 939 -7.35 -3.10 16.74
C SER A 939 -6.56 -3.63 15.54
N GLU A 940 -5.45 -4.35 15.75
CA GLU A 940 -4.70 -4.94 14.65
C GLU A 940 -5.39 -6.15 14.04
N ALA A 941 -6.00 -7.01 14.87
CA ALA A 941 -6.80 -8.15 14.42
C ALA A 941 -8.02 -7.70 13.58
N CYS A 942 -8.78 -6.69 14.05
CA CYS A 942 -9.91 -6.15 13.30
C CYS A 942 -9.49 -5.48 11.98
N ARG A 943 -8.36 -4.75 11.96
CA ARG A 943 -7.82 -4.15 10.72
C ARG A 943 -7.38 -5.21 9.72
N ALA A 944 -6.71 -6.27 10.20
CA ALA A 944 -6.34 -7.41 9.38
C ALA A 944 -7.58 -8.09 8.76
N ALA A 945 -8.62 -8.32 9.58
CA ALA A 945 -9.85 -8.96 9.15
C ALA A 945 -10.60 -8.12 8.11
N GLU A 946 -10.74 -6.80 8.34
CA GLU A 946 -11.38 -5.90 7.36
C GLU A 946 -10.60 -5.89 6.04
N GLN A 947 -9.27 -5.85 6.07
CA GLN A 947 -8.43 -5.86 4.87
C GLN A 947 -8.48 -7.19 4.11
N VAL A 948 -8.38 -8.33 4.81
CA VAL A 948 -8.53 -9.67 4.20
C VAL A 948 -9.90 -9.81 3.54
N LEU A 949 -10.96 -9.41 4.24
CA LEU A 949 -12.32 -9.41 3.71
C LEU A 949 -12.43 -8.56 2.44
N HIS A 950 -11.91 -7.33 2.45
CA HIS A 950 -11.96 -6.44 1.28
C HIS A 950 -11.13 -6.98 0.11
N ILE A 951 -9.99 -7.62 0.35
CA ILE A 951 -9.19 -8.29 -0.69
C ILE A 951 -10.00 -9.42 -1.32
N CYS A 952 -10.58 -10.31 -0.51
CA CYS A 952 -11.39 -11.43 -0.99
C CYS A 952 -12.60 -10.98 -1.80
N ILE A 953 -13.31 -9.91 -1.38
CA ILE A 953 -14.43 -9.36 -2.15
C ILE A 953 -13.94 -8.69 -3.44
N ARG A 954 -12.88 -7.88 -3.37
CA ARG A 954 -12.33 -7.18 -4.55
C ARG A 954 -11.83 -8.16 -5.61
N ALA A 955 -11.28 -9.30 -5.19
CA ALA A 955 -10.85 -10.39 -6.06
C ALA A 955 -11.95 -10.89 -7.00
N LEU A 956 -13.23 -10.77 -6.63
CA LEU A 956 -14.33 -11.15 -7.52
C LEU A 956 -14.27 -10.43 -8.87
N ASP A 957 -13.84 -9.16 -8.94
CA ASP A 957 -13.70 -8.45 -10.22
C ASP A 957 -12.56 -8.99 -11.11
N TYR A 958 -11.65 -9.78 -10.53
CA TYR A 958 -10.50 -10.40 -11.17
C TYR A 958 -10.67 -11.91 -11.37
N CYS A 959 -11.87 -12.45 -11.11
CA CYS A 959 -12.19 -13.84 -11.35
C CYS A 959 -12.53 -14.08 -12.84
N PRO A 960 -12.31 -15.32 -13.33
CA PRO A 960 -12.82 -15.72 -14.63
C PRO A 960 -14.35 -15.63 -14.66
N ALA A 961 -14.90 -15.36 -15.84
CA ALA A 961 -16.34 -15.19 -16.02
C ALA A 961 -17.17 -16.46 -15.73
N VAL A 962 -16.53 -17.63 -15.80
CA VAL A 962 -17.09 -18.98 -15.59
C VAL A 962 -15.99 -19.90 -15.08
N ASP A 963 -16.38 -21.08 -14.58
CA ASP A 963 -15.49 -22.20 -14.30
C ASP A 963 -14.33 -21.87 -13.35
N ILE A 964 -14.61 -21.10 -12.30
CA ILE A 964 -13.60 -20.73 -11.31
C ILE A 964 -13.01 -21.98 -10.66
N THR A 965 -11.72 -21.90 -10.36
CA THR A 965 -10.98 -22.87 -9.53
C THR A 965 -10.29 -22.13 -8.39
N PHE A 966 -9.95 -22.83 -7.30
CA PHE A 966 -9.32 -22.18 -6.15
C PHE A 966 -7.97 -21.54 -6.49
N GLY A 967 -7.19 -22.16 -7.38
CA GLY A 967 -5.95 -21.57 -7.88
C GLY A 967 -6.16 -20.31 -8.72
N GLU A 968 -7.27 -20.20 -9.46
CA GLU A 968 -7.61 -18.98 -10.18
C GLU A 968 -8.16 -17.90 -9.25
N TYR A 969 -8.83 -18.28 -8.17
CA TYR A 969 -9.20 -17.35 -7.12
C TYR A 969 -7.96 -16.79 -6.40
N LEU A 970 -6.93 -17.60 -6.16
CA LEU A 970 -5.63 -17.11 -5.69
C LEU A 970 -5.06 -16.08 -6.66
N ARG A 971 -5.05 -16.38 -7.97
CA ARG A 971 -4.59 -15.41 -8.99
C ARG A 971 -5.41 -14.11 -8.94
N ALA A 972 -6.71 -14.21 -8.72
CA ALA A 972 -7.59 -13.06 -8.58
C ALA A 972 -7.27 -12.25 -7.30
N ILE A 973 -7.06 -12.90 -6.16
CA ILE A 973 -6.61 -12.28 -4.89
C ILE A 973 -5.31 -11.53 -5.10
N ILE A 974 -4.29 -12.20 -5.65
CA ILE A 974 -2.97 -11.62 -5.89
C ILE A 974 -3.07 -10.44 -6.86
N THR A 975 -3.83 -10.57 -7.96
CA THR A 975 -3.99 -9.48 -8.92
C THR A 975 -4.74 -8.28 -8.32
N ALA A 976 -5.83 -8.54 -7.60
CA ALA A 976 -6.66 -7.52 -6.98
C ALA A 976 -5.91 -6.74 -5.90
N ASP A 977 -5.06 -7.42 -5.13
CA ASP A 977 -4.22 -6.78 -4.13
C ASP A 977 -3.01 -6.08 -4.73
N ARG A 978 -2.31 -6.72 -5.67
CA ARG A 978 -1.20 -6.08 -6.40
C ARG A 978 -1.61 -4.80 -7.11
N ASP A 979 -2.82 -4.77 -7.66
CA ASP A 979 -3.34 -3.57 -8.27
C ASP A 979 -3.51 -2.43 -7.25
N LEU A 980 -4.15 -2.69 -6.11
CA LEU A 980 -4.52 -1.64 -5.18
C LEU A 980 -3.38 -1.26 -4.22
N VAL A 981 -2.62 -2.24 -3.75
CA VAL A 981 -1.52 -2.11 -2.79
C VAL A 981 -0.25 -2.76 -3.37
N PRO A 982 0.42 -2.14 -4.34
CA PRO A 982 1.52 -2.81 -5.02
C PRO A 982 2.74 -3.16 -4.14
N ASP A 983 2.92 -2.54 -2.97
CA ASP A 983 4.12 -2.60 -2.10
C ASP A 983 3.97 -3.68 -1.03
N ASP A 984 2.72 -4.09 -0.76
CA ASP A 984 2.34 -5.10 0.23
C ASP A 984 3.28 -5.22 1.45
N PRO A 985 3.34 -4.19 2.33
CA PRO A 985 4.31 -4.12 3.44
C PRO A 985 4.34 -5.32 4.33
N LEU A 986 3.16 -5.88 4.53
CA LEU A 986 2.89 -6.90 5.51
C LEU A 986 2.83 -8.26 4.84
N ASN A 987 3.20 -8.35 3.56
CA ASN A 987 3.30 -9.57 2.78
C ASN A 987 2.01 -10.41 2.81
N TYR A 988 0.86 -9.74 2.67
CA TYR A 988 -0.45 -10.38 2.58
C TYR A 988 -0.48 -11.37 1.42
N ARG A 989 0.06 -10.99 0.25
CA ARG A 989 0.13 -11.83 -0.95
C ARG A 989 0.98 -13.06 -0.71
N VAL A 990 2.11 -12.94 -0.02
CA VAL A 990 2.94 -14.10 0.38
C VAL A 990 2.18 -14.99 1.34
N ALA A 991 1.49 -14.43 2.35
CA ALA A 991 0.68 -15.21 3.28
C ALA A 991 -0.41 -16.02 2.55
N PHE A 992 -1.10 -15.42 1.58
CA PHE A 992 -2.06 -16.13 0.72
C PHE A 992 -1.38 -17.20 -0.13
N MET A 993 -0.29 -16.88 -0.83
CA MET A 993 0.43 -17.84 -1.67
C MET A 993 0.91 -19.05 -0.88
N GLU A 994 1.45 -18.81 0.32
CA GLU A 994 1.97 -19.85 1.17
C GLU A 994 0.85 -20.73 1.74
N ALA A 995 -0.22 -20.12 2.24
CA ALA A 995 -1.36 -20.85 2.79
C ALA A 995 -2.08 -21.69 1.72
N PHE A 996 -2.19 -21.18 0.49
CA PHE A 996 -2.72 -21.92 -0.65
C PHE A 996 -1.76 -23.02 -1.10
N ARG A 997 -0.44 -22.77 -1.12
CA ARG A 997 0.58 -23.78 -1.44
C ARG A 997 0.57 -24.95 -0.46
N ARG A 998 0.52 -24.67 0.85
CA ARG A 998 0.48 -25.70 1.90
C ARG A 998 -0.71 -26.65 1.76
N ARG A 999 -1.79 -26.20 1.11
CA ARG A 999 -3.03 -26.97 0.87
C ARG A 999 -3.19 -27.44 -0.58
N GLY A 1000 -2.15 -27.33 -1.42
CA GLY A 1000 -2.19 -27.78 -2.82
C GLY A 1000 -3.11 -26.96 -3.73
N LEU A 1001 -3.48 -25.74 -3.35
CA LEU A 1001 -4.44 -24.88 -4.06
C LEU A 1001 -3.80 -23.99 -5.15
N LEU A 1002 -2.63 -24.36 -5.66
CA LEU A 1002 -1.93 -23.57 -6.66
C LEU A 1002 -2.54 -23.74 -8.06
N PRO A 1003 -2.55 -22.68 -8.89
CA PRO A 1003 -3.09 -22.76 -10.24
C PRO A 1003 -2.30 -23.72 -11.13
N ARG A 1004 -3.04 -24.45 -11.98
CA ARG A 1004 -2.45 -25.42 -12.92
C ARG A 1004 -1.67 -24.70 -14.02
N GLY A 1005 -0.53 -25.28 -14.42
CA GLY A 1005 0.27 -24.80 -15.55
C GLY A 1005 1.19 -23.61 -15.24
N VAL A 1006 1.20 -23.14 -13.99
CA VAL A 1006 2.18 -22.16 -13.51
C VAL A 1006 3.44 -22.92 -13.08
N ARG A 1007 4.57 -22.67 -13.75
CA ARG A 1007 5.84 -23.39 -13.50
C ARG A 1007 6.58 -22.87 -12.27
N THR A 1008 6.40 -21.58 -11.96
CA THR A 1008 7.04 -20.87 -10.85
C THR A 1008 5.95 -20.12 -10.12
N VAL A 1009 5.84 -20.27 -8.81
CA VAL A 1009 4.82 -19.59 -8.00
C VAL A 1009 5.43 -18.32 -7.39
N SER A 1010 5.26 -17.22 -8.09
CA SER A 1010 5.60 -15.84 -7.69
C SER A 1010 4.41 -14.91 -7.88
N GLU A 1011 4.45 -13.72 -7.28
CA GLU A 1011 3.40 -12.72 -7.48
C GLU A 1011 3.21 -12.37 -8.97
N GLU A 1012 4.30 -12.23 -9.74
CA GLU A 1012 4.24 -11.92 -11.17
C GLU A 1012 3.59 -13.03 -11.98
N SER A 1013 3.91 -14.28 -11.65
CA SER A 1013 3.38 -15.46 -12.34
C SER A 1013 1.89 -15.72 -12.04
N LEU A 1014 1.45 -15.35 -10.82
CA LEU A 1014 0.07 -15.53 -10.37
C LEU A 1014 -0.81 -14.39 -10.83
N ALA A 1015 -0.29 -13.16 -10.89
CA ALA A 1015 -1.04 -12.05 -11.41
C ALA A 1015 -1.55 -12.31 -12.83
N TRP A 1016 -2.74 -11.81 -13.14
CA TRP A 1016 -3.26 -11.87 -14.49
C TRP A 1016 -2.43 -11.00 -15.44
N GLY A 1017 -2.33 -11.41 -16.70
CA GLY A 1017 -1.67 -10.65 -17.75
C GLY A 1017 -2.63 -9.75 -18.54
N THR A 1018 -2.05 -8.85 -19.33
CA THR A 1018 -2.78 -8.08 -20.36
C THR A 1018 -2.79 -8.81 -21.71
N GLN A 1019 -3.47 -8.26 -22.70
CA GLN A 1019 -3.40 -8.69 -24.11
C GLN A 1019 -2.07 -8.25 -24.74
N GLU A 1020 -1.61 -8.98 -25.76
CA GLU A 1020 -0.39 -8.64 -26.51
C GLU A 1020 -0.46 -7.22 -27.10
N ASN A 1021 -1.62 -6.84 -27.63
CA ASN A 1021 -1.96 -5.45 -27.89
C ASN A 1021 -2.94 -4.95 -26.81
N PRO A 1022 -2.47 -4.19 -25.79
CA PRO A 1022 -3.34 -3.68 -24.73
C PRO A 1022 -4.25 -2.53 -25.20
N THR A 1023 -3.98 -1.91 -26.35
CA THR A 1023 -4.74 -0.78 -26.90
C THR A 1023 -5.27 -1.09 -28.30
N PRO A 1024 -6.15 -2.10 -28.47
CA PRO A 1024 -6.63 -2.47 -29.78
C PRO A 1024 -7.60 -1.42 -30.35
N ASP A 1025 -7.60 -1.23 -31.68
CA ASP A 1025 -8.41 -0.21 -32.39
C ASP A 1025 -9.92 -0.24 -32.07
N TRP A 1026 -10.43 -1.39 -31.61
CA TRP A 1026 -11.82 -1.57 -31.25
C TRP A 1026 -12.15 -1.05 -29.84
N LEU A 1027 -11.16 -0.89 -28.95
CA LEU A 1027 -11.37 -0.58 -27.54
C LEU A 1027 -12.00 0.80 -27.30
N PRO A 1028 -11.49 1.91 -27.87
CA PRO A 1028 -12.11 3.22 -27.69
C PRO A 1028 -13.56 3.24 -28.21
N LYS A 1029 -13.82 2.50 -29.30
CA LYS A 1029 -15.15 2.43 -29.92
C LYS A 1029 -16.15 1.74 -29.01
N ILE A 1030 -15.79 0.68 -28.29
CA ILE A 1030 -16.73 0.02 -27.38
C ILE A 1030 -17.00 0.83 -26.10
N LEU A 1031 -16.10 1.74 -25.73
CA LEU A 1031 -16.22 2.62 -24.56
C LEU A 1031 -16.96 3.93 -24.88
N GLU A 1032 -16.95 4.37 -26.13
CA GLU A 1032 -17.61 5.61 -26.54
C GLU A 1032 -19.12 5.58 -26.23
N GLY A 1033 -19.59 6.64 -25.54
CA GLY A 1033 -20.99 6.81 -25.16
C GLY A 1033 -21.47 5.90 -24.03
N LEU A 1034 -20.58 5.17 -23.36
CA LEU A 1034 -20.91 4.51 -22.09
C LEU A 1034 -21.13 5.56 -21.00
N ASP A 1035 -22.21 5.39 -20.25
CA ASP A 1035 -22.46 6.20 -19.06
C ASP A 1035 -21.95 5.42 -17.84
N LEU A 1036 -20.81 5.89 -17.32
CA LEU A 1036 -20.11 5.33 -16.16
C LEU A 1036 -20.48 6.05 -14.87
N GLY A 1037 -21.56 6.84 -14.86
CA GLY A 1037 -22.06 7.61 -13.73
C GLY A 1037 -22.52 6.78 -12.53
N TRP A 1038 -22.50 5.44 -12.63
CA TRP A 1038 -22.70 4.51 -11.51
C TRP A 1038 -21.74 4.82 -10.36
N ASP A 1039 -22.26 5.56 -9.38
CA ASP A 1039 -21.60 5.90 -8.13
C ASP A 1039 -22.39 5.33 -6.94
N ILE A 1040 -21.88 5.53 -5.72
CA ILE A 1040 -22.52 5.07 -4.47
C ILE A 1040 -23.77 5.90 -4.08
N ASN A 1041 -24.11 6.95 -4.83
CA ASN A 1041 -25.24 7.83 -4.53
C ASN A 1041 -26.40 7.65 -5.50
N LEU A 1042 -26.20 7.02 -6.65
CA LEU A 1042 -27.27 6.68 -7.58
C LEU A 1042 -28.22 5.61 -7.00
N ASP A 1043 -29.49 5.72 -7.36
CA ASP A 1043 -30.51 4.71 -7.07
C ASP A 1043 -30.26 3.41 -7.84
N ARG A 1044 -30.47 2.26 -7.18
CA ARG A 1044 -30.17 0.93 -7.74
C ARG A 1044 -31.02 0.57 -8.96
N ALA A 1045 -32.26 1.01 -9.05
CA ALA A 1045 -33.09 0.75 -10.24
C ALA A 1045 -32.54 1.53 -11.46
N THR A 1046 -32.01 2.73 -11.23
CA THR A 1046 -31.30 3.50 -12.26
C THR A 1046 -30.02 2.78 -12.69
N ILE A 1047 -29.24 2.29 -11.73
CA ILE A 1047 -28.03 1.51 -11.99
C ILE A 1047 -28.33 0.23 -12.80
N ALA A 1048 -29.38 -0.51 -12.47
CA ALA A 1048 -29.75 -1.73 -13.20
C ALA A 1048 -30.07 -1.44 -14.68
N LYS A 1049 -30.83 -0.37 -14.95
CA LYS A 1049 -31.13 0.11 -16.31
C LYS A 1049 -29.86 0.56 -17.04
N LEU A 1050 -28.95 1.23 -16.33
CA LEU A 1050 -27.68 1.69 -16.86
C LEU A 1050 -26.77 0.51 -17.27
N ASN A 1051 -26.64 -0.50 -16.41
CA ASN A 1051 -25.90 -1.72 -16.70
C ASN A 1051 -26.47 -2.44 -17.94
N GLU A 1052 -27.80 -2.56 -18.05
CA GLU A 1052 -28.43 -3.17 -19.23
C GLU A 1052 -28.15 -2.36 -20.51
N LYS A 1053 -28.28 -1.03 -20.46
CA LYS A 1053 -27.95 -0.13 -21.58
C LYS A 1053 -26.48 -0.27 -22.00
N ASN A 1054 -25.56 -0.26 -21.04
CA ASN A 1054 -24.12 -0.38 -21.29
C ASN A 1054 -23.79 -1.76 -21.89
N ARG A 1055 -24.35 -2.86 -21.36
CA ARG A 1055 -24.18 -4.21 -21.91
C ARG A 1055 -24.58 -4.31 -23.38
N TRP A 1056 -25.77 -3.80 -23.74
CA TRP A 1056 -26.23 -3.79 -25.14
C TRP A 1056 -25.36 -2.92 -26.05
N THR A 1057 -24.86 -1.80 -25.52
CA THR A 1057 -24.00 -0.87 -26.26
C THR A 1057 -22.66 -1.52 -26.56
N VAL A 1058 -21.99 -2.08 -25.53
CA VAL A 1058 -20.74 -2.84 -25.69
C VAL A 1058 -20.95 -4.03 -26.62
N TRP A 1059 -22.00 -4.83 -26.43
CA TRP A 1059 -22.26 -5.99 -27.29
C TRP A 1059 -22.39 -5.62 -28.78
N ARG A 1060 -23.20 -4.61 -29.11
CA ARG A 1060 -23.44 -4.19 -30.50
C ARG A 1060 -22.15 -3.70 -31.16
N ARG A 1061 -21.39 -2.87 -30.44
CA ARG A 1061 -20.15 -2.26 -30.95
C ARG A 1061 -19.03 -3.29 -31.05
N LEU A 1062 -18.83 -4.09 -30.00
CA LEU A 1062 -17.84 -5.15 -29.96
C LEU A 1062 -18.09 -6.17 -31.08
N LYS A 1063 -19.34 -6.56 -31.32
CA LYS A 1063 -19.68 -7.45 -32.43
C LYS A 1063 -19.26 -6.87 -33.79
N SER A 1064 -19.53 -5.59 -34.03
CA SER A 1064 -19.15 -4.94 -35.29
C SER A 1064 -17.64 -4.82 -35.45
N GLU A 1065 -16.94 -4.42 -34.39
CA GLU A 1065 -15.51 -4.17 -34.44
C GLU A 1065 -14.68 -5.46 -34.43
N LEU A 1066 -15.08 -6.50 -33.69
CA LEU A 1066 -14.42 -7.80 -33.75
C LEU A 1066 -14.56 -8.46 -35.12
N LYS A 1067 -15.69 -8.30 -35.82
CA LYS A 1067 -15.82 -8.79 -37.21
C LYS A 1067 -14.81 -8.11 -38.15
N LYS A 1068 -14.58 -6.80 -37.98
CA LYS A 1068 -13.58 -6.04 -38.75
C LYS A 1068 -12.15 -6.43 -38.37
N ALA A 1069 -11.88 -6.63 -37.09
CA ALA A 1069 -10.59 -7.10 -36.60
C ALA A 1069 -10.28 -8.50 -37.11
N PHE A 1070 -11.27 -9.41 -37.07
CA PHE A 1070 -11.14 -10.77 -37.58
C PHE A 1070 -10.82 -10.82 -39.08
N ALA A 1071 -11.39 -9.92 -39.87
CA ALA A 1071 -11.08 -9.80 -41.30
C ALA A 1071 -9.61 -9.38 -41.57
N LYS A 1072 -8.94 -8.77 -40.59
CA LYS A 1072 -7.52 -8.39 -40.67
C LYS A 1072 -6.61 -9.44 -40.04
N ASP A 1073 -7.06 -10.05 -38.95
CA ASP A 1073 -6.35 -11.06 -38.16
C ASP A 1073 -7.32 -12.15 -37.71
N SER A 1074 -7.15 -13.36 -38.23
CA SER A 1074 -7.99 -14.52 -37.90
C SER A 1074 -7.95 -14.92 -36.42
N ASP A 1075 -6.98 -14.43 -35.64
CA ASP A 1075 -6.86 -14.74 -34.21
C ASP A 1075 -7.54 -13.70 -33.29
N ALA A 1076 -8.17 -12.66 -33.84
CA ALA A 1076 -8.81 -11.60 -33.05
C ALA A 1076 -9.85 -12.10 -32.02
N TYR A 1077 -10.60 -13.17 -32.35
CA TYR A 1077 -11.55 -13.78 -31.42
C TYR A 1077 -10.87 -14.58 -30.29
N ARG A 1078 -9.71 -15.18 -30.55
CA ARG A 1078 -8.98 -16.01 -29.57
C ARG A 1078 -8.45 -15.19 -28.40
N GLN A 1079 -8.12 -13.91 -28.63
CA GLN A 1079 -7.70 -12.98 -27.57
C GLN A 1079 -8.77 -12.76 -26.49
N LEU A 1080 -10.04 -13.02 -26.82
CA LEU A 1080 -11.18 -12.98 -25.90
C LEU A 1080 -11.69 -14.38 -25.52
N GLY A 1081 -10.95 -15.43 -25.87
CA GLY A 1081 -11.33 -16.82 -25.63
C GLY A 1081 -12.49 -17.31 -26.48
N LEU A 1082 -12.80 -16.64 -27.59
CA LEU A 1082 -13.93 -16.96 -28.46
C LEU A 1082 -13.49 -17.79 -29.67
N LEU A 1083 -14.38 -18.68 -30.11
CA LEU A 1083 -14.28 -19.40 -31.37
C LEU A 1083 -15.03 -18.66 -32.48
N ALA A 1084 -14.49 -18.69 -33.71
CA ALA A 1084 -15.21 -18.23 -34.90
C ALA A 1084 -16.33 -19.22 -35.27
N GLN A 1085 -17.34 -18.74 -36.01
CA GLN A 1085 -18.42 -19.54 -36.61
C GLN A 1085 -19.27 -20.36 -35.62
N VAL A 1086 -19.31 -19.99 -34.33
CA VAL A 1086 -20.21 -20.62 -33.35
C VAL A 1086 -21.63 -20.06 -33.52
N PRO A 1087 -22.65 -20.89 -33.81
CA PRO A 1087 -24.01 -20.43 -34.06
C PRO A 1087 -24.72 -19.99 -32.78
N LEU A 1088 -25.81 -19.24 -32.92
CA LEU A 1088 -26.69 -18.91 -31.80
C LEU A 1088 -27.55 -20.13 -31.48
N TYR A 1089 -27.60 -20.54 -30.21
CA TYR A 1089 -28.43 -21.65 -29.75
C TYR A 1089 -29.66 -21.19 -28.94
N HIS A 1090 -30.76 -21.91 -29.07
CA HIS A 1090 -31.91 -21.87 -28.15
C HIS A 1090 -31.54 -22.47 -26.78
N SER A 1091 -32.44 -22.40 -25.79
CA SER A 1091 -32.20 -22.97 -24.45
C SER A 1091 -32.11 -24.50 -24.43
N ASP A 1092 -32.68 -25.16 -25.44
CA ASP A 1092 -32.69 -26.61 -25.62
C ASP A 1092 -31.48 -27.14 -26.43
N GLY A 1093 -30.51 -26.28 -26.76
CA GLY A 1093 -29.31 -26.67 -27.50
C GLY A 1093 -29.49 -26.70 -29.02
N THR A 1094 -30.69 -26.46 -29.55
CA THR A 1094 -30.92 -26.39 -31.00
C THR A 1094 -30.39 -25.07 -31.58
N VAL A 1095 -29.97 -25.10 -32.85
CA VAL A 1095 -29.47 -23.91 -33.54
C VAL A 1095 -30.63 -22.95 -33.82
N ALA A 1096 -30.58 -21.77 -33.21
CA ALA A 1096 -31.50 -20.66 -33.45
C ALA A 1096 -31.12 -19.84 -34.70
N ARG A 1097 -29.81 -19.66 -34.93
CA ARG A 1097 -29.29 -18.90 -36.07
C ARG A 1097 -27.84 -19.28 -36.37
N GLU A 1098 -27.56 -19.64 -37.62
CA GLU A 1098 -26.19 -19.88 -38.09
C GLU A 1098 -25.31 -18.63 -37.99
N ALA A 1099 -24.00 -18.84 -37.79
CA ALA A 1099 -22.99 -17.78 -37.85
C ALA A 1099 -22.46 -17.65 -39.28
N GLY A 1100 -22.42 -16.42 -39.82
CA GLY A 1100 -21.83 -16.16 -41.14
C GLY A 1100 -20.31 -16.31 -41.16
N GLU A 1101 -19.72 -16.30 -42.35
CA GLU A 1101 -18.26 -16.36 -42.51
C GLU A 1101 -17.56 -15.20 -41.78
N GLY A 1102 -16.58 -15.53 -40.93
CA GLY A 1102 -15.88 -14.58 -40.05
C GLY A 1102 -16.71 -13.99 -38.91
N GLU A 1103 -17.94 -14.45 -38.68
CA GLU A 1103 -18.76 -14.06 -37.53
C GLU A 1103 -18.68 -15.08 -36.38
N THR A 1104 -19.12 -14.67 -35.20
CA THR A 1104 -19.38 -15.58 -34.08
C THR A 1104 -20.52 -15.06 -33.21
N THR A 1105 -20.99 -15.89 -32.28
CA THR A 1105 -21.99 -15.49 -31.29
C THR A 1105 -21.41 -15.50 -29.87
N PHE A 1106 -21.77 -14.47 -29.11
CA PHE A 1106 -21.37 -14.27 -27.73
C PHE A 1106 -22.37 -13.34 -27.02
N GLU A 1107 -22.37 -13.35 -25.69
CA GLU A 1107 -23.10 -12.43 -24.82
C GLU A 1107 -22.14 -11.51 -24.07
N VAL A 1108 -22.54 -10.25 -23.86
CA VAL A 1108 -21.89 -9.36 -22.88
C VAL A 1108 -22.72 -9.46 -21.60
N PHE A 1109 -22.17 -10.16 -20.62
CA PHE A 1109 -22.85 -10.53 -19.39
C PHE A 1109 -22.94 -9.37 -18.39
N GLY A 1110 -21.93 -8.51 -18.34
CA GLY A 1110 -21.88 -7.35 -17.43
C GLY A 1110 -20.94 -6.26 -17.93
N VAL A 1111 -21.29 -5.00 -17.68
CA VAL A 1111 -20.44 -3.81 -17.91
C VAL A 1111 -20.57 -2.90 -16.70
N ARG A 1112 -19.60 -2.98 -15.79
CA ARG A 1112 -19.67 -2.29 -14.48
C ARG A 1112 -18.41 -1.46 -14.24
N PRO A 1113 -18.52 -0.21 -13.77
CA PRO A 1113 -17.34 0.53 -13.37
C PRO A 1113 -16.82 0.03 -12.01
N ALA A 1114 -15.54 0.21 -11.74
CA ALA A 1114 -14.95 0.04 -10.42
C ALA A 1114 -14.16 1.30 -10.09
N ARG A 1115 -14.44 1.93 -8.94
CA ARG A 1115 -13.79 3.16 -8.48
C ARG A 1115 -13.10 2.93 -7.15
N ARG A 1116 -11.79 2.77 -7.16
CA ARG A 1116 -11.04 2.36 -5.96
C ARG A 1116 -10.00 3.42 -5.61
N ILE A 1117 -9.76 3.60 -4.32
CA ILE A 1117 -8.76 4.54 -3.81
C ILE A 1117 -7.62 3.70 -3.21
N GLY A 1118 -6.41 3.86 -3.74
CA GLY A 1118 -5.21 3.21 -3.22
C GLY A 1118 -4.75 3.82 -1.88
N PRO A 1119 -3.92 3.11 -1.10
CA PRO A 1119 -3.32 3.66 0.13
C PRO A 1119 -2.45 4.91 -0.10
N ASP A 1120 -2.04 5.16 -1.35
CA ASP A 1120 -1.34 6.36 -1.83
C ASP A 1120 -2.28 7.52 -2.20
N GLY A 1121 -3.59 7.35 -2.03
CA GLY A 1121 -4.62 8.33 -2.41
C GLY A 1121 -4.96 8.32 -3.90
N SER A 1122 -4.33 7.44 -4.71
CA SER A 1122 -4.62 7.35 -6.14
C SER A 1122 -6.03 6.82 -6.39
N MET A 1123 -6.82 7.53 -7.20
CA MET A 1123 -8.14 7.08 -7.61
C MET A 1123 -8.02 6.32 -8.94
N ARG A 1124 -8.50 5.08 -8.97
CA ARG A 1124 -8.58 4.26 -10.17
C ARG A 1124 -10.03 4.10 -10.60
N THR A 1125 -10.32 4.43 -11.85
CA THR A 1125 -11.63 4.21 -12.47
C THR A 1125 -11.48 3.22 -13.61
N GLU A 1126 -12.01 2.03 -13.42
CA GLU A 1126 -11.92 0.93 -14.37
C GLU A 1126 -13.31 0.52 -14.84
N VAL A 1127 -13.39 -0.16 -15.98
CA VAL A 1127 -14.60 -0.81 -16.48
C VAL A 1127 -14.34 -2.30 -16.60
N ILE A 1128 -15.17 -3.08 -15.93
CA ILE A 1128 -15.15 -4.54 -15.97
C ILE A 1128 -16.18 -4.99 -17.01
N VAL A 1129 -15.70 -5.67 -18.05
CA VAL A 1129 -16.52 -6.20 -19.14
C VAL A 1129 -16.43 -7.72 -19.13
N THR A 1130 -17.57 -8.38 -18.94
CA THR A 1130 -17.65 -9.85 -18.94
C THR A 1130 -18.26 -10.33 -20.25
N ILE A 1131 -17.51 -11.12 -21.02
CA ILE A 1131 -17.88 -11.64 -22.33
C ILE A 1131 -17.93 -13.16 -22.26
N LEU A 1132 -19.00 -13.76 -22.77
CA LEU A 1132 -19.18 -15.21 -22.74
C LEU A 1132 -19.64 -15.75 -24.08
N GLN A 1133 -19.14 -16.92 -24.45
CA GLN A 1133 -19.64 -17.74 -25.54
C GLN A 1133 -20.00 -19.11 -25.01
N ARG A 1134 -21.06 -19.71 -25.56
CA ARG A 1134 -21.55 -21.02 -25.15
C ARG A 1134 -21.71 -21.94 -26.35
N GLN A 1135 -21.50 -23.23 -26.14
CA GLN A 1135 -21.80 -24.29 -27.09
C GLN A 1135 -22.34 -25.52 -26.36
N PRO A 1136 -23.31 -26.25 -26.94
CA PRO A 1136 -23.77 -27.51 -26.36
C PRO A 1136 -22.69 -28.58 -26.57
N VAL A 1137 -22.38 -29.34 -25.52
CA VAL A 1137 -21.47 -30.49 -25.58
C VAL A 1137 -22.21 -31.72 -25.08
N ALA A 1138 -22.26 -32.77 -25.89
CA ALA A 1138 -22.93 -34.02 -25.56
C ALA A 1138 -22.26 -34.71 -24.36
N TYR A 1139 -23.07 -35.27 -23.46
CA TYR A 1139 -22.54 -36.03 -22.31
C TYR A 1139 -21.72 -37.25 -22.75
N ASP A 1140 -22.17 -37.94 -23.81
CA ASP A 1140 -21.51 -39.11 -24.40
C ASP A 1140 -20.37 -38.73 -25.38
N GLY A 1141 -20.16 -37.43 -25.61
CA GLY A 1141 -19.19 -36.88 -26.56
C GLY A 1141 -19.55 -37.10 -28.03
N LYS A 1142 -20.75 -37.59 -28.35
CA LYS A 1142 -21.16 -37.96 -29.72
C LYS A 1142 -22.45 -37.28 -30.16
N ASP A 1143 -23.49 -37.25 -29.33
CA ASP A 1143 -24.83 -36.81 -29.74
C ASP A 1143 -25.52 -35.92 -28.70
N THR A 1144 -25.70 -34.64 -29.02
CA THR A 1144 -26.35 -33.65 -28.13
C THR A 1144 -27.83 -33.92 -27.93
N ALA A 1145 -28.48 -34.67 -28.84
CA ALA A 1145 -29.90 -35.01 -28.72
C ALA A 1145 -30.18 -36.01 -27.58
N LYS A 1146 -29.15 -36.74 -27.12
CA LYS A 1146 -29.23 -37.68 -25.98
C LYS A 1146 -28.94 -37.02 -24.63
N GLY A 1147 -28.79 -35.71 -24.61
CA GLY A 1147 -28.42 -34.93 -23.43
C GLY A 1147 -27.08 -34.22 -23.61
N PHE A 1148 -27.04 -32.97 -23.18
CA PHE A 1148 -25.87 -32.11 -23.30
C PHE A 1148 -25.74 -31.19 -22.09
N PHE A 1149 -24.56 -30.62 -21.91
CA PHE A 1149 -24.31 -29.50 -21.01
C PHE A 1149 -23.81 -28.29 -21.78
N TRP A 1150 -23.99 -27.09 -21.21
CA TRP A 1150 -23.46 -25.86 -21.78
C TRP A 1150 -21.97 -25.73 -21.47
N PHE A 1151 -21.12 -25.91 -22.47
CA PHE A 1151 -19.71 -25.56 -22.35
C PHE A 1151 -19.53 -24.08 -22.64
N ARG A 1152 -18.91 -23.35 -21.70
CA ARG A 1152 -18.71 -21.91 -21.80
C ARG A 1152 -17.24 -21.54 -21.87
N GLY A 1153 -16.97 -20.50 -22.63
CA GLY A 1153 -15.69 -19.79 -22.66
C GLY A 1153 -15.92 -18.29 -22.77
N GLY A 1154 -14.85 -17.53 -22.89
CA GLY A 1154 -14.89 -16.07 -22.98
C GLY A 1154 -13.83 -15.39 -22.12
N ALA A 1155 -14.09 -14.13 -21.75
CA ALA A 1155 -13.14 -13.31 -21.01
C ALA A 1155 -13.80 -12.35 -20.03
N THR A 1156 -13.15 -12.14 -18.88
CA THR A 1156 -13.35 -10.93 -18.06
C THR A 1156 -12.26 -9.94 -18.43
N LEU A 1157 -12.63 -8.78 -18.96
CA LEU A 1157 -11.71 -7.69 -19.25
C LEU A 1157 -11.81 -6.63 -18.15
N ILE A 1158 -10.65 -6.16 -17.71
CA ILE A 1158 -10.54 -5.00 -16.83
C ILE A 1158 -9.87 -3.91 -17.65
N VAL A 1159 -10.61 -2.84 -17.89
CA VAL A 1159 -10.28 -1.81 -18.86
C VAL A 1159 -10.07 -0.48 -18.15
N ASP A 1160 -8.96 0.19 -18.42
CA ASP A 1160 -8.81 1.61 -18.13
C ASP A 1160 -9.70 2.39 -19.10
N ALA A 1161 -10.69 3.11 -18.57
CA ALA A 1161 -11.64 3.89 -19.36
C ALA A 1161 -11.28 5.38 -19.39
N THR A 1162 -10.06 5.74 -18.99
CA THR A 1162 -9.57 7.11 -19.05
C THR A 1162 -9.50 7.58 -20.50
N PRO A 1163 -10.22 8.64 -20.90
CA PRO A 1163 -10.22 9.13 -22.27
C PRO A 1163 -8.80 9.42 -22.79
N GLY A 1164 -8.43 8.84 -23.93
CA GLY A 1164 -7.11 8.96 -24.54
C GLY A 1164 -6.00 8.09 -23.94
N LYS A 1165 -6.31 7.26 -22.92
CA LYS A 1165 -5.41 6.27 -22.31
C LYS A 1165 -6.07 4.89 -22.21
N GLU A 1166 -7.10 4.64 -23.01
CA GLU A 1166 -7.90 3.43 -22.91
C GLU A 1166 -7.05 2.18 -23.18
N ALA A 1167 -6.98 1.28 -22.20
CA ALA A 1167 -6.19 0.06 -22.31
C ALA A 1167 -6.85 -1.12 -21.59
N VAL A 1168 -6.76 -2.31 -22.16
CA VAL A 1168 -7.05 -3.56 -21.45
C VAL A 1168 -5.92 -3.79 -20.44
N ARG A 1169 -6.19 -3.62 -19.15
CA ARG A 1169 -5.20 -3.87 -18.09
C ARG A 1169 -5.05 -5.36 -17.84
N TYR A 1170 -6.17 -6.06 -17.81
CA TYR A 1170 -6.19 -7.51 -17.59
C TYR A 1170 -7.20 -8.19 -18.52
N SER A 1171 -6.80 -9.35 -19.03
CA SER A 1171 -7.66 -10.23 -19.81
C SER A 1171 -7.66 -11.62 -19.18
N ILE A 1172 -8.74 -11.96 -18.51
CA ILE A 1172 -8.89 -13.25 -17.81
C ILE A 1172 -9.69 -14.18 -18.71
N VAL A 1173 -8.98 -15.04 -19.44
CA VAL A 1173 -9.54 -15.80 -20.56
C VAL A 1173 -9.80 -17.26 -20.20
N LYS A 1174 -11.01 -17.74 -20.52
CA LYS A 1174 -11.38 -19.17 -20.56
C LYS A 1174 -11.60 -19.56 -22.02
N ASN A 1175 -10.60 -20.17 -22.64
CA ASN A 1175 -10.63 -20.47 -24.08
C ASN A 1175 -11.78 -21.46 -24.45
N SER A 1176 -12.70 -21.07 -25.33
CA SER A 1176 -13.78 -21.92 -25.85
C SER A 1176 -13.31 -23.16 -26.63
N ASP A 1177 -12.03 -23.22 -27.04
CA ASP A 1177 -11.42 -24.35 -27.76
C ASP A 1177 -10.67 -25.34 -26.85
N SER A 1178 -10.71 -25.14 -25.53
CA SER A 1178 -9.93 -25.98 -24.61
C SER A 1178 -10.49 -27.40 -24.50
N THR A 1179 -9.89 -28.34 -25.23
CA THR A 1179 -10.23 -29.77 -25.20
C THR A 1179 -10.11 -30.36 -23.79
N THR A 1180 -9.02 -30.06 -23.08
CA THR A 1180 -8.81 -30.56 -21.72
C THR A 1180 -9.82 -30.01 -20.72
N ARG A 1181 -10.28 -28.75 -20.87
CA ARG A 1181 -11.37 -28.21 -20.01
C ARG A 1181 -12.68 -28.90 -20.34
N ARG A 1182 -13.00 -29.03 -21.63
CA ARG A 1182 -14.20 -29.72 -22.09
C ARG A 1182 -14.30 -31.15 -21.57
N ASP A 1183 -13.21 -31.90 -21.61
CA ASP A 1183 -13.17 -33.27 -21.12
C ASP A 1183 -13.38 -33.36 -19.60
N ARG A 1184 -12.79 -32.45 -18.81
CA ARG A 1184 -13.00 -32.38 -17.35
C ARG A 1184 -14.44 -31.98 -16.98
N GLN A 1185 -15.04 -31.05 -17.71
CA GLN A 1185 -16.44 -30.68 -17.48
C GLN A 1185 -17.37 -31.81 -17.88
N ARG A 1186 -17.10 -32.50 -19.00
CA ARG A 1186 -17.85 -33.69 -19.39
C ARG A 1186 -17.75 -34.78 -18.32
N GLN A 1187 -16.56 -35.03 -17.78
CA GLN A 1187 -16.36 -35.97 -16.68
C GLN A 1187 -17.12 -35.53 -15.42
N THR A 1188 -17.02 -34.27 -15.01
CA THR A 1188 -17.76 -33.74 -13.84
C THR A 1188 -19.27 -33.87 -14.03
N ALA A 1189 -19.77 -33.56 -15.23
CA ALA A 1189 -21.18 -33.63 -15.54
C ALA A 1189 -21.66 -35.08 -15.64
N ALA A 1190 -20.85 -36.00 -16.18
CA ALA A 1190 -21.12 -37.44 -16.20
C ALA A 1190 -21.08 -38.06 -14.79
N ASP A 1191 -20.10 -37.71 -13.96
CA ASP A 1191 -20.00 -38.15 -12.56
C ASP A 1191 -21.17 -37.59 -11.72
N SER A 1192 -21.62 -36.37 -12.03
CA SER A 1192 -22.81 -35.77 -11.42
C SER A 1192 -24.11 -36.42 -11.89
N PHE A 1193 -24.13 -36.97 -13.12
CA PHE A 1193 -25.24 -37.76 -13.68
C PHE A 1193 -25.26 -39.21 -13.13
N LEU A 1194 -24.11 -39.74 -12.69
CA LEU A 1194 -23.93 -41.10 -12.17
C LEU A 1194 -24.00 -41.23 -10.65
N SER A 1195 -23.94 -40.11 -9.89
CA SER A 1195 -24.08 -40.11 -8.43
C SER A 1195 -25.56 -40.03 -8.02
N PRO A 1196 -26.14 -41.07 -7.38
CA PRO A 1196 -27.55 -41.08 -6.99
C PRO A 1196 -27.93 -39.97 -5.99
N LEU A 1197 -26.97 -39.57 -5.14
CA LEU A 1197 -27.12 -38.46 -4.19
C LEU A 1197 -27.07 -37.11 -4.91
N ARG A 1198 -26.16 -36.91 -5.87
CA ARG A 1198 -26.00 -35.63 -6.58
C ARG A 1198 -27.05 -35.39 -7.67
N ALA A 1199 -27.58 -36.46 -8.25
CA ALA A 1199 -28.76 -36.41 -9.11
C ALA A 1199 -30.02 -35.95 -8.35
N LEU A 1200 -30.08 -36.16 -7.03
CA LEU A 1200 -31.09 -35.55 -6.16
C LEU A 1200 -30.86 -34.04 -5.95
N TYR A 1201 -29.59 -33.59 -5.88
CA TYR A 1201 -29.20 -32.18 -5.65
C TYR A 1201 -29.35 -31.25 -6.85
N PHE A 1202 -29.07 -31.76 -8.06
CA PHE A 1202 -29.03 -30.94 -9.28
C PHE A 1202 -29.82 -31.54 -10.44
N GLY A 1203 -30.54 -32.64 -10.21
CA GLY A 1203 -31.50 -33.22 -11.15
C GLY A 1203 -32.92 -32.77 -10.84
N ASP A 1204 -33.51 -32.02 -11.76
CA ASP A 1204 -34.92 -31.58 -11.86
C ASP A 1204 -35.57 -30.77 -10.72
N ALA A 1205 -35.06 -30.73 -9.49
CA ALA A 1205 -35.46 -29.76 -8.46
C ALA A 1205 -34.67 -28.43 -8.57
N THR A 1206 -34.81 -27.77 -9.71
CA THR A 1206 -33.91 -26.69 -10.18
C THR A 1206 -33.97 -25.35 -9.42
N GLY A 1207 -34.82 -25.20 -8.40
CA GLY A 1207 -35.18 -23.88 -7.83
C GLY A 1207 -34.49 -23.44 -6.54
N GLU A 1208 -34.04 -24.38 -5.70
CA GLU A 1208 -33.58 -24.08 -4.32
C GLU A 1208 -32.29 -24.84 -3.95
N PRO A 1209 -31.16 -24.59 -4.66
CA PRO A 1209 -29.92 -25.36 -4.50
C PRO A 1209 -29.30 -25.25 -3.09
N PHE A 1210 -29.42 -24.10 -2.43
CA PHE A 1210 -28.86 -23.86 -1.10
C PHE A 1210 -29.68 -24.56 0.00
N ALA A 1211 -31.01 -24.54 -0.12
CA ALA A 1211 -31.90 -25.23 0.83
C ALA A 1211 -31.53 -26.72 0.98
N MET A 1212 -31.26 -27.37 -0.15
CA MET A 1212 -30.85 -28.77 -0.18
C MET A 1212 -29.43 -28.92 0.36
N MET A 1213 -28.48 -28.09 -0.08
CA MET A 1213 -27.07 -28.19 0.31
C MET A 1213 -26.84 -28.06 1.83
N HIS A 1214 -27.68 -27.28 2.52
CA HIS A 1214 -27.62 -27.13 3.98
C HIS A 1214 -28.39 -28.23 4.74
N ALA A 1215 -29.29 -28.99 4.09
CA ALA A 1215 -30.07 -30.05 4.73
C ALA A 1215 -29.27 -31.36 4.97
N ASP A 1216 -28.22 -31.62 4.19
CA ASP A 1216 -27.41 -32.87 4.26
C ASP A 1216 -26.47 -32.96 5.48
N ARG A 1217 -26.39 -31.91 6.30
CA ARG A 1217 -25.55 -31.87 7.51
C ARG A 1217 -26.23 -32.41 8.78
N GLU A 1218 -27.55 -32.68 8.73
CA GLU A 1218 -28.32 -33.22 9.86
C GLU A 1218 -28.44 -34.77 9.83
N GLY A 1219 -27.65 -35.46 8.99
CA GLY A 1219 -27.61 -36.93 8.85
C GLY A 1219 -26.55 -37.62 9.70
#